data_AF-A0A4U0WQG6-F1
#
_entry.id   AF-A0A4U0WQG6-F1
#
_cell.length_a   1.000
_cell.length_b   1.000
_cell.length_c   1.000
_cell.angle_alpha   90.00
_cell.angle_beta   90.00
_cell.angle_gamma   90.00
#
_symmetry.space_group_name_H-M   'P 1'
#
loop_
_entity.id
_entity.type
_entity.pdbx_description
1 polymer ?
#
loop_
_entity_poly.entity_id
_entity_poly.type
_entity_poly.pdbx_seq_one_letter_code
_entity_poly.pdbx_strand_id
1 'polypeptide(L)'
;MDYWNVTTGATVSLAVIRSPAIVPVTDPRYGGVILFNPGGPGGSGVGFLLGNSKGVRKTLDVEDQKHYDLLSFDPRGVGQSTPPVGCIKNPALDHAWLLRVMEEGVFEASDAAMGRLWSMSIARSGSCSLPLPDGEPDIRKYVTTASVARDMLEIVERHGEWREAEARRLLGTAASIPPTLLYKPSGEKIQYWGFSYGTFLGNTFAAMFPDRVGRLVVDGVVDAYNYKKALWSDNLLDTEKDLQGLYYHCARAGYPACALANETGVTTAEGVKDRVLNITYSLYHNPLPVISPSPEVITYSDVKNIIFAVLLALYSPIQSFPYVANLLSDVEKGDGTQFAALLHECSVGISMDATMVIACSDGDLQSWVTRTAFEKYAREQARMSPAVGSMWSAIRYGAPITQKLPFLMKCSVTMTVPMLISLASRMNCIHYSIRPYHRFEGPWIANTSHPLLLIGNTADPVTPVTHAINMAKGFTGAVALTQNSSGHCSISTFSNCTVQYVRRYFHTGELPPVNTTCEADQMPFGPDDHEREPAMTTTKPPYPRTPIWLDCDTGHDDAFAILLAARSDDVNLLGISTVYGNAPLQNTTYNTRAILKAIGREDIPVYPGASKPSYRQAAHAPDIHGASGLDGTHCLPEPTALARTTNAVQAMYESLSAEPAGTAWLVAVGALTNIAALFSRHPRLVDHIAGLSIMGGAVGGGFTDAPMGTVAGEGERFGNHTPYAEFNIYCDPEAARAVLSNAALAEKTTLIPLDLTHQFLATSEVQKGLLYGSNQSGLNELTMASVTPVRQLFFEILTFFAKTYTDVFGLKEGKLEGALTSTSILPSMSSSKESTALRTRFAAVLLSAAALSSKTYLHDSLE
;
A
#
# COMPACT_ATOMS: atom_id res chain seq x y z
N MET A 1 -21.29 7.89 -31.03
CA MET A 1 -19.86 8.27 -31.14
C MET A 1 -19.76 9.78 -31.18
N ASP A 2 -20.44 10.41 -32.12
CA ASP A 2 -20.64 11.87 -32.17
C ASP A 2 -21.93 12.28 -31.44
N TYR A 3 -21.81 13.13 -30.42
CA TYR A 3 -22.96 13.68 -29.69
C TYR A 3 -23.67 14.82 -30.44
N TRP A 4 -23.00 15.46 -31.40
CA TRP A 4 -23.51 16.59 -32.15
C TRP A 4 -24.03 16.21 -33.54
N ASN A 5 -23.73 14.98 -33.99
CA ASN A 5 -24.30 14.40 -35.20
C ASN A 5 -24.67 12.91 -35.03
N VAL A 6 -25.92 12.66 -34.62
CA VAL A 6 -26.46 11.32 -34.36
C VAL A 6 -26.75 10.49 -35.62
N THR A 7 -26.60 11.05 -36.82
CA THR A 7 -26.95 10.38 -38.10
C THR A 7 -25.97 9.29 -38.52
N THR A 8 -24.78 9.23 -37.91
CA THR A 8 -23.71 8.29 -38.30
C THR A 8 -23.93 6.85 -37.84
N GLY A 9 -24.81 6.61 -36.86
CA GLY A 9 -25.06 5.27 -36.29
C GLY A 9 -23.89 4.66 -35.50
N ALA A 10 -22.70 5.28 -35.53
CA ALA A 10 -21.50 4.80 -34.86
C ALA A 10 -21.61 4.96 -33.34
N THR A 11 -21.29 3.91 -32.57
CA THR A 11 -21.35 3.91 -31.10
C THR A 11 -19.96 3.78 -30.47
N VAL A 12 -19.86 4.20 -29.22
CA VAL A 12 -18.71 3.93 -28.35
C VAL A 12 -19.24 3.17 -27.16
N SER A 13 -18.59 2.07 -26.79
CA SER A 13 -18.91 1.29 -25.60
C SER A 13 -17.87 1.60 -24.54
N LEU A 14 -18.31 2.24 -23.45
CA LEU A 14 -17.44 2.59 -22.34
C LEU A 14 -17.35 1.42 -21.36
N ALA A 15 -16.14 1.05 -20.98
CA ALA A 15 -15.94 0.13 -19.87
C ALA A 15 -16.14 0.88 -18.55
N VAL A 16 -16.99 0.34 -17.68
CA VAL A 16 -17.37 0.95 -16.41
C VAL A 16 -17.17 -0.08 -15.30
N ILE A 17 -16.64 0.38 -14.17
CA ILE A 17 -16.55 -0.39 -12.93
C ILE A 17 -17.29 0.35 -11.82
N ARG A 18 -17.94 -0.42 -10.96
CA ARG A 18 -18.59 0.09 -9.77
C ARG A 18 -18.25 -0.78 -8.56
N SER A 19 -17.86 -0.12 -7.49
CA SER A 19 -17.78 -0.68 -6.14
C SER A 19 -18.99 -0.17 -5.35
N PRO A 20 -20.02 -1.02 -5.10
CA PRO A 20 -21.27 -0.58 -4.48
C PRO A 20 -21.07 0.04 -3.09
N ALA A 21 -21.94 0.98 -2.70
CA ALA A 21 -22.00 1.46 -1.32
C ALA A 21 -22.18 0.30 -0.32
N ILE A 22 -21.66 0.43 0.90
CA ILE A 22 -21.83 -0.60 1.94
C ILE A 22 -23.26 -0.69 2.48
N VAL A 23 -24.09 0.31 2.20
CA VAL A 23 -25.50 0.39 2.57
C VAL A 23 -26.37 0.26 1.31
N PRO A 24 -27.61 -0.28 1.42
CA PRO A 24 -28.54 -0.31 0.31
C PRO A 24 -28.94 1.11 -0.14
N VAL A 25 -29.38 1.26 -1.39
CA VAL A 25 -29.81 2.57 -1.93
C VAL A 25 -31.00 3.19 -1.17
N THR A 26 -31.73 2.38 -0.40
CA THR A 26 -32.87 2.80 0.43
C THR A 26 -32.44 3.31 1.81
N ASP A 27 -31.19 3.11 2.22
CA ASP A 27 -30.68 3.63 3.49
C ASP A 27 -30.57 5.17 3.41
N PRO A 28 -31.02 5.94 4.43
CA PRO A 28 -30.87 7.39 4.46
C PRO A 28 -29.42 7.88 4.33
N ARG A 29 -28.44 7.03 4.66
CA ARG A 29 -27.01 7.30 4.52
C ARG A 29 -26.48 7.10 3.09
N TYR A 30 -27.29 6.59 2.15
CA TYR A 30 -26.84 6.46 0.77
C TYR A 30 -26.59 7.84 0.13
N GLY A 31 -25.32 8.12 -0.17
CA GLY A 31 -24.83 9.41 -0.67
C GLY A 31 -24.85 9.56 -2.19
N GLY A 32 -25.28 8.53 -2.93
CA GLY A 32 -25.25 8.49 -4.40
C GLY A 32 -23.93 7.98 -4.95
N VAL A 33 -23.65 8.30 -6.22
CA VAL A 33 -22.43 7.87 -6.92
C VAL A 33 -21.38 8.97 -6.94
N ILE A 34 -20.11 8.60 -6.75
CA ILE A 34 -18.95 9.45 -7.03
C ILE A 34 -18.18 8.84 -8.21
N LEU A 35 -18.00 9.66 -9.25
CA LEU A 35 -17.21 9.33 -10.43
C LEU A 35 -15.74 9.65 -10.19
N PHE A 36 -14.86 8.70 -10.50
CA PHE A 36 -13.41 8.87 -10.39
C PHE A 36 -12.74 8.91 -11.77
N ASN A 37 -11.64 9.65 -11.87
CA ASN A 37 -10.76 9.55 -13.03
C ASN A 37 -9.29 9.74 -12.58
N PRO A 38 -8.39 8.80 -12.91
CA PRO A 38 -6.98 8.86 -12.49
C PRO A 38 -6.14 9.87 -13.28
N GLY A 39 -6.65 10.42 -14.37
CA GLY A 39 -5.88 11.25 -15.29
C GLY A 39 -5.14 10.46 -16.36
N GLY A 40 -3.88 10.82 -16.60
CA GLY A 40 -3.12 10.43 -17.78
C GLY A 40 -2.86 11.63 -18.69
N PRO A 41 -3.64 11.90 -19.77
CA PRO A 41 -4.81 11.16 -20.29
C PRO A 41 -4.47 9.73 -20.72
N GLY A 42 -5.48 8.90 -20.96
CA GLY A 42 -5.28 7.50 -21.34
C GLY A 42 -5.08 6.54 -20.17
N GLY A 43 -5.18 7.02 -18.92
CA GLY A 43 -5.24 6.17 -17.75
C GLY A 43 -6.56 5.40 -17.68
N SER A 44 -6.50 4.10 -17.38
CA SER A 44 -7.69 3.28 -17.17
C SER A 44 -8.36 3.62 -15.85
N GLY A 45 -9.57 4.20 -15.91
CA GLY A 45 -10.38 4.41 -14.72
C GLY A 45 -10.85 3.10 -14.09
N VAL A 46 -11.05 2.06 -14.91
CA VAL A 46 -11.37 0.71 -14.42
C VAL A 46 -10.21 0.15 -13.59
N GLY A 47 -8.99 0.21 -14.12
CA GLY A 47 -7.78 -0.21 -13.41
C GLY A 47 -7.56 0.58 -12.12
N PHE A 48 -7.80 1.90 -12.15
CA PHE A 48 -7.67 2.74 -10.97
C PHE A 48 -8.59 2.28 -9.82
N LEU A 49 -9.87 2.07 -10.08
CA LEU A 49 -10.80 1.70 -9.01
C LEU A 49 -10.57 0.27 -8.49
N LEU A 50 -10.14 -0.66 -9.36
CA LEU A 50 -9.74 -2.01 -8.95
C LEU A 50 -8.62 -1.96 -7.90
N GLY A 51 -7.61 -1.12 -8.10
CA GLY A 51 -6.48 -0.97 -7.18
C GLY A 51 -6.78 -0.11 -5.93
N ASN A 52 -7.60 0.94 -6.07
CA ASN A 52 -7.71 2.00 -5.06
C ASN A 52 -9.04 2.08 -4.30
N SER A 53 -10.02 1.24 -4.65
CA SER A 53 -11.37 1.28 -4.04
C SER A 53 -11.36 1.22 -2.51
N LYS A 54 -10.49 0.39 -1.89
CA LYS A 54 -10.36 0.30 -0.42
C LYS A 54 -9.85 1.60 0.21
N GLY A 55 -8.82 2.21 -0.38
CA GLY A 55 -8.23 3.46 0.12
C GLY A 55 -9.22 4.63 0.00
N VAL A 56 -9.86 4.77 -1.16
CA VAL A 56 -10.91 5.77 -1.40
C VAL A 56 -12.07 5.60 -0.42
N ARG A 57 -12.49 4.36 -0.16
CA ARG A 57 -13.56 4.08 0.81
C ARG A 57 -13.18 4.50 2.23
N LYS A 58 -11.94 4.26 2.67
CA LYS A 58 -11.44 4.74 3.98
C LYS A 58 -11.48 6.27 4.10
N THR A 59 -11.29 6.99 3.00
CA THR A 59 -11.41 8.45 2.97
C THR A 59 -12.85 8.90 3.10
N LEU A 60 -13.80 8.25 2.41
CA LEU A 60 -15.18 8.73 2.31
C LEU A 60 -16.11 8.15 3.38
N ASP A 61 -16.12 6.83 3.57
CA ASP A 61 -17.11 6.15 4.40
C ASP A 61 -16.80 6.33 5.90
N VAL A 62 -17.82 6.78 6.66
CA VAL A 62 -17.83 6.84 8.13
C VAL A 62 -19.14 6.24 8.59
N GLU A 63 -19.11 5.38 9.61
CA GLU A 63 -20.22 4.52 10.05
C GLU A 63 -21.57 5.25 10.22
N ASP A 64 -21.53 6.45 10.79
CA ASP A 64 -22.73 7.28 11.05
C ASP A 64 -22.97 8.37 10.00
N GLN A 65 -22.32 8.31 8.83
CA GLN A 65 -22.43 9.33 7.80
C GLN A 65 -22.76 8.71 6.43
N LYS A 66 -22.55 9.47 5.35
CA LYS A 66 -22.90 9.04 4.00
C LYS A 66 -21.96 7.96 3.49
N HIS A 67 -22.50 7.06 2.67
CA HIS A 67 -21.78 6.01 1.95
C HIS A 67 -22.08 6.09 0.46
N TYR A 68 -21.09 5.88 -0.39
CA TYR A 68 -21.21 6.15 -1.82
C TYR A 68 -20.99 4.91 -2.68
N ASP A 69 -21.67 4.86 -3.82
CA ASP A 69 -21.21 4.05 -4.94
C ASP A 69 -19.94 4.70 -5.50
N LEU A 70 -18.84 3.96 -5.47
CA LEU A 70 -17.62 4.40 -6.14
C LEU A 70 -17.68 3.87 -7.57
N LEU A 71 -17.64 4.75 -8.56
CA LEU A 71 -17.74 4.37 -9.96
C LEU A 71 -16.62 5.03 -10.75
N SER A 72 -16.01 4.28 -11.64
CA SER A 72 -14.98 4.78 -12.54
C SER A 72 -15.17 4.16 -13.92
N PHE A 73 -14.60 4.76 -14.94
CA PHE A 73 -14.77 4.32 -16.31
C PHE A 73 -13.50 4.57 -17.12
N ASP A 74 -13.29 3.74 -18.13
CA ASP A 74 -12.26 4.00 -19.14
C ASP A 74 -12.84 4.98 -20.16
N PRO A 75 -12.22 6.16 -20.37
CA PRO A 75 -12.68 7.07 -21.41
C PRO A 75 -12.73 6.41 -22.80
N ARG A 76 -13.51 6.98 -23.70
CA ARG A 76 -13.54 6.57 -25.12
C ARG A 76 -12.13 6.41 -25.68
N GLY A 77 -11.85 5.26 -26.30
CA GLY A 77 -10.54 4.95 -26.87
C GLY A 77 -9.45 4.53 -25.87
N VAL A 78 -9.77 4.43 -24.58
CA VAL A 78 -8.83 4.09 -23.50
C VAL A 78 -9.15 2.71 -22.92
N GLY A 79 -8.12 1.98 -22.50
CA GLY A 79 -8.26 0.75 -21.72
C GLY A 79 -9.15 -0.28 -22.39
N GLN A 80 -10.23 -0.67 -21.70
CA GLN A 80 -11.21 -1.66 -22.17
C GLN A 80 -12.38 -1.06 -22.98
N SER A 81 -12.41 0.28 -23.17
CA SER A 81 -13.43 0.94 -23.98
C SER A 81 -13.21 0.72 -25.48
N THR A 82 -14.30 0.54 -26.22
CA THR A 82 -14.24 0.22 -27.65
C THR A 82 -14.98 1.25 -28.52
N PRO A 83 -14.48 1.55 -29.73
CA PRO A 83 -13.22 1.05 -30.31
C PRO A 83 -11.97 1.66 -29.63
N PRO A 84 -10.85 0.93 -29.55
CA PRO A 84 -9.62 1.43 -28.96
C PRO A 84 -8.95 2.45 -29.90
N VAL A 85 -8.21 3.41 -29.33
CA VAL A 85 -7.30 4.24 -30.12
C VAL A 85 -6.03 3.43 -30.42
N GLY A 86 -5.70 3.29 -31.69
CA GLY A 86 -4.45 2.67 -32.15
C GLY A 86 -3.85 3.43 -33.33
N CYS A 87 -2.56 3.70 -33.27
CA CYS A 87 -1.76 4.34 -34.32
C CYS A 87 -0.95 3.32 -35.12
N ILE A 88 -0.47 2.25 -34.46
CA ILE A 88 0.37 1.21 -35.08
C ILE A 88 -0.45 -0.06 -35.29
N LYS A 89 -0.40 -0.62 -36.50
CA LYS A 89 -1.26 -1.72 -36.95
C LYS A 89 -1.13 -3.02 -36.14
N ASN A 90 0.02 -3.29 -35.55
CA ASN A 90 0.30 -4.54 -34.84
C ASN A 90 1.01 -4.22 -33.50
N PRO A 91 0.53 -4.76 -32.36
CA PRO A 91 1.17 -4.62 -31.06
C PRO A 91 2.67 -4.98 -31.03
N ALA A 92 3.12 -5.98 -31.80
CA ALA A 92 4.53 -6.34 -31.87
C ALA A 92 5.39 -5.24 -32.51
N LEU A 93 4.85 -4.56 -33.52
CA LEU A 93 5.53 -3.41 -34.13
C LEU A 93 5.52 -2.20 -33.20
N ASP A 94 4.44 -2.01 -32.45
CA ASP A 94 4.34 -0.94 -31.44
C ASP A 94 5.38 -1.15 -30.32
N HIS A 95 5.51 -2.38 -29.83
CA HIS A 95 6.51 -2.75 -28.84
C HIS A 95 7.95 -2.63 -29.37
N ALA A 96 8.23 -3.12 -30.59
CA ALA A 96 9.54 -2.94 -31.21
C ALA A 96 9.90 -1.46 -31.42
N TRP A 97 8.89 -0.64 -31.77
CA TRP A 97 9.07 0.80 -31.88
C TRP A 97 9.37 1.44 -30.52
N LEU A 98 8.67 1.01 -29.48
CA LEU A 98 8.89 1.45 -28.10
C LEU A 98 10.33 1.16 -27.64
N LEU A 99 10.85 -0.05 -27.87
CA LEU A 99 12.24 -0.37 -27.51
C LEU A 99 13.23 0.56 -28.24
N ARG A 100 13.05 0.75 -29.55
CA ARG A 100 13.89 1.66 -30.34
C ARG A 100 13.87 3.09 -29.81
N VAL A 101 12.71 3.52 -29.32
CA VAL A 101 12.50 4.84 -28.72
C VAL A 101 13.26 4.97 -27.40
N MET A 102 13.20 3.94 -26.54
CA MET A 102 13.82 3.93 -25.22
C MET A 102 15.34 3.92 -25.30
N GLU A 103 15.92 3.19 -26.25
CA GLU A 103 17.36 3.14 -26.53
C GLU A 103 17.98 4.49 -26.87
N GLU A 104 17.22 5.41 -27.47
CA GLU A 104 17.72 6.77 -27.75
C GLU A 104 17.79 7.65 -26.48
N GLY A 105 17.07 7.27 -25.41
CA GLY A 105 17.12 7.94 -24.12
C GLY A 105 16.53 9.35 -24.11
N VAL A 106 17.01 10.18 -23.17
CA VAL A 106 16.70 11.61 -23.12
C VAL A 106 17.46 12.36 -24.21
N PHE A 107 16.97 13.50 -24.69
CA PHE A 107 17.62 14.19 -25.82
C PHE A 107 19.04 14.69 -25.54
N GLU A 108 19.42 14.79 -24.25
CA GLU A 108 20.77 15.16 -23.82
C GLU A 108 21.71 13.95 -23.77
N ALA A 109 21.22 12.72 -23.96
CA ALA A 109 22.03 11.50 -23.85
C ALA A 109 23.13 11.42 -24.92
N SER A 110 22.99 12.14 -26.03
CA SER A 110 24.04 12.33 -27.04
C SER A 110 23.77 13.56 -27.90
N ASP A 111 24.77 13.99 -28.68
CA ASP A 111 24.62 15.04 -29.70
C ASP A 111 23.66 14.64 -30.84
N ALA A 112 23.42 13.34 -31.03
CA ALA A 112 22.52 12.79 -32.04
C ALA A 112 21.08 12.54 -31.54
N ALA A 113 20.88 12.35 -30.23
CA ALA A 113 19.61 11.92 -29.64
C ALA A 113 18.45 12.84 -30.03
N MET A 114 18.60 14.16 -29.93
CA MET A 114 17.56 15.12 -30.33
C MET A 114 17.10 14.93 -31.79
N GLY A 115 18.03 14.81 -32.73
CA GLY A 115 17.70 14.65 -34.16
C GLY A 115 16.98 13.34 -34.46
N ARG A 116 17.34 12.26 -33.77
CA ARG A 116 16.72 10.94 -33.89
C ARG A 116 15.34 10.95 -33.24
N LEU A 117 15.23 11.42 -32.00
CA LEU A 117 13.96 11.54 -31.28
C LEU A 117 12.95 12.40 -32.05
N TRP A 118 13.41 13.52 -32.61
CA TRP A 118 12.59 14.34 -33.51
C TRP A 118 12.07 13.51 -34.68
N SER A 119 12.96 12.86 -35.43
CA SER A 119 12.61 12.09 -36.63
C SER A 119 11.64 10.94 -36.34
N MET A 120 11.82 10.21 -35.24
CA MET A 120 10.87 9.13 -34.92
C MET A 120 9.54 9.67 -34.39
N SER A 121 9.50 10.84 -33.74
CA SER A 121 8.22 11.48 -33.40
C SER A 121 7.47 11.93 -34.65
N ILE A 122 8.15 12.44 -35.69
CA ILE A 122 7.54 12.68 -37.00
C ILE A 122 6.93 11.39 -37.55
N ALA A 123 7.72 10.31 -37.58
CA ALA A 123 7.28 9.03 -38.14
C ALA A 123 6.05 8.48 -37.43
N ARG A 124 6.07 8.41 -36.08
CA ARG A 124 4.94 7.86 -35.31
C ARG A 124 3.68 8.72 -35.42
N SER A 125 3.81 10.03 -35.26
CA SER A 125 2.66 10.96 -35.28
C SER A 125 2.06 11.10 -36.67
N GLY A 126 2.92 11.11 -37.70
CA GLY A 126 2.52 11.09 -39.10
C GLY A 126 1.83 9.78 -39.49
N SER A 127 2.37 8.63 -39.06
CA SER A 127 1.71 7.32 -39.24
C SER A 127 0.36 7.26 -38.53
N CYS A 128 0.27 7.80 -37.31
CA CYS A 128 -1.00 7.89 -36.58
C CYS A 128 -2.01 8.82 -37.25
N SER A 129 -1.58 9.70 -38.15
CA SER A 129 -2.48 10.59 -38.89
C SER A 129 -3.00 9.99 -40.19
N LEU A 130 -2.52 8.80 -40.58
CA LEU A 130 -3.00 8.15 -41.79
C LEU A 130 -4.49 7.79 -41.67
N PRO A 131 -5.26 7.93 -42.75
CA PRO A 131 -6.66 7.49 -42.80
C PRO A 131 -6.79 6.00 -42.45
N LEU A 132 -7.86 5.65 -41.74
CA LEU A 132 -8.22 4.25 -41.53
C LEU A 132 -8.71 3.61 -42.84
N PRO A 133 -8.59 2.28 -43.01
CA PRO A 133 -9.17 1.56 -44.14
C PRO A 133 -10.69 1.79 -44.26
N ASP A 134 -11.17 1.96 -45.50
CA ASP A 134 -12.56 2.01 -45.98
C ASP A 134 -13.68 2.41 -45.00
N GLY A 135 -13.89 3.72 -44.84
CA GLY A 135 -15.18 4.30 -44.39
C GLY A 135 -15.54 4.11 -42.92
N GLU A 136 -14.70 3.44 -42.12
CA GLU A 136 -14.94 3.27 -40.68
C GLU A 136 -14.91 4.61 -39.91
N PRO A 137 -15.80 4.81 -38.92
CA PRO A 137 -15.77 5.97 -38.05
C PRO A 137 -14.43 6.08 -37.30
N ASP A 138 -13.64 7.11 -37.62
CA ASP A 138 -12.35 7.33 -36.98
C ASP A 138 -12.51 7.87 -35.55
N ILE A 139 -12.38 6.98 -34.57
CA ILE A 139 -12.49 7.31 -33.14
C ILE A 139 -11.56 8.45 -32.72
N ARG A 140 -10.41 8.61 -33.37
CA ARG A 140 -9.41 9.66 -33.05
C ARG A 140 -9.99 11.07 -33.19
N LYS A 141 -11.07 11.25 -33.96
CA LYS A 141 -11.78 12.53 -34.11
C LYS A 141 -12.78 12.84 -32.99
N TYR A 142 -12.99 11.90 -32.06
CA TYR A 142 -14.05 11.98 -31.06
C TYR A 142 -13.56 11.76 -29.62
N VAL A 143 -12.26 11.59 -29.37
CA VAL A 143 -11.72 11.30 -28.02
C VAL A 143 -11.41 12.52 -27.15
N THR A 144 -11.83 13.71 -27.56
CA THR A 144 -11.58 14.94 -26.79
C THR A 144 -12.20 14.91 -25.41
N THR A 145 -11.60 15.65 -24.49
CA THR A 145 -12.14 15.90 -23.14
C THR A 145 -13.59 16.38 -23.18
N ALA A 146 -13.96 17.20 -24.15
CA ALA A 146 -15.34 17.69 -24.32
C ALA A 146 -16.35 16.55 -24.56
N SER A 147 -15.93 15.52 -25.31
CA SER A 147 -16.76 14.36 -25.57
C SER A 147 -16.81 13.42 -24.36
N VAL A 148 -15.69 13.27 -23.64
CA VAL A 148 -15.63 12.54 -22.37
C VAL A 148 -16.49 13.20 -21.28
N ALA A 149 -16.55 14.53 -21.23
CA ALA A 149 -17.43 15.25 -20.31
C ALA A 149 -18.92 14.95 -20.57
N ARG A 150 -19.30 14.71 -21.84
CA ARG A 150 -20.65 14.23 -22.17
C ARG A 150 -20.86 12.76 -21.80
N ASP A 151 -19.83 11.92 -21.95
CA ASP A 151 -19.87 10.54 -21.48
C ASP A 151 -20.14 10.47 -19.96
N MET A 152 -19.49 11.34 -19.18
CA MET A 152 -19.74 11.46 -17.73
C MET A 152 -21.19 11.83 -17.43
N LEU A 153 -21.80 12.72 -18.23
CA LEU A 153 -23.20 13.09 -18.08
C LEU A 153 -24.09 11.86 -18.31
N GLU A 154 -23.84 11.12 -19.39
CA GLU A 154 -24.59 9.92 -19.73
C GLU A 154 -24.48 8.84 -18.64
N ILE A 155 -23.28 8.62 -18.10
CA ILE A 155 -23.04 7.68 -17.00
C ILE A 155 -23.88 8.04 -15.77
N VAL A 156 -23.95 9.32 -15.43
CA VAL A 156 -24.72 9.81 -14.26
C VAL A 156 -26.23 9.66 -14.49
N GLU A 157 -26.74 9.94 -15.69
CA GLU A 157 -28.16 9.72 -16.03
C GLU A 157 -28.54 8.24 -15.94
N ARG A 158 -27.71 7.35 -16.52
CA ARG A 158 -27.91 5.89 -16.45
C ARG A 158 -27.81 5.36 -15.01
N HIS A 159 -26.93 5.92 -14.19
CA HIS A 159 -26.88 5.58 -12.77
C HIS A 159 -28.15 6.05 -12.03
N GLY A 160 -28.67 7.24 -12.33
CA GLY A 160 -29.93 7.74 -11.79
C GLY A 160 -31.12 6.83 -12.11
N GLU A 161 -31.25 6.39 -13.37
CA GLU A 161 -32.25 5.41 -13.81
C GLU A 161 -32.11 4.08 -13.05
N TRP A 162 -30.88 3.57 -12.94
CA TRP A 162 -30.59 2.34 -12.19
C TRP A 162 -30.92 2.47 -10.71
N ARG A 163 -30.58 3.60 -10.07
CA ARG A 163 -30.83 3.88 -8.65
C ARG A 163 -32.32 3.82 -8.34
N GLU A 164 -33.16 4.46 -9.17
CA GLU A 164 -34.62 4.42 -8.97
C GLU A 164 -35.16 2.99 -9.14
N ALA A 165 -34.70 2.27 -10.17
CA ALA A 165 -35.10 0.89 -10.41
C ALA A 165 -34.72 -0.04 -9.23
N GLU A 166 -33.53 0.14 -8.67
CA GLU A 166 -33.07 -0.63 -7.50
C GLU A 166 -33.85 -0.27 -6.23
N ALA A 167 -34.18 1.01 -6.03
CA ALA A 167 -35.04 1.43 -4.93
C ALA A 167 -36.45 0.81 -5.04
N ARG A 168 -37.03 0.78 -6.24
CA ARG A 168 -38.32 0.09 -6.51
C ARG A 168 -38.23 -1.40 -6.19
N ARG A 169 -37.13 -2.04 -6.56
CA ARG A 169 -36.90 -3.47 -6.32
C ARG A 169 -36.83 -3.78 -4.82
N LEU A 170 -36.16 -2.94 -4.03
CA LEU A 170 -35.96 -3.15 -2.59
C LEU A 170 -37.18 -2.77 -1.74
N LEU A 171 -37.92 -1.71 -2.10
CA LEU A 171 -39.08 -1.24 -1.35
C LEU A 171 -40.37 -2.01 -1.67
N GLY A 172 -40.42 -2.72 -2.80
CA GLY A 172 -41.61 -3.43 -3.28
C GLY A 172 -42.66 -2.50 -3.88
N THR A 173 -43.66 -3.09 -4.55
CA THR A 173 -44.65 -2.35 -5.38
C THR A 173 -45.62 -1.46 -4.61
N ALA A 174 -45.70 -1.58 -3.28
CA ALA A 174 -46.65 -0.86 -2.43
C ALA A 174 -46.06 0.36 -1.69
N ALA A 175 -44.74 0.52 -1.65
CA ALA A 175 -44.08 1.58 -0.89
C ALA A 175 -43.70 2.78 -1.77
N SER A 176 -43.93 3.99 -1.25
CA SER A 176 -43.55 5.23 -1.94
C SER A 176 -42.02 5.42 -1.94
N ILE A 177 -41.44 5.63 -3.12
CA ILE A 177 -40.00 5.90 -3.27
C ILE A 177 -39.68 7.29 -2.73
N PRO A 178 -38.66 7.45 -1.86
CA PRO A 178 -38.19 8.76 -1.44
C PRO A 178 -37.84 9.69 -2.63
N PRO A 179 -38.22 10.98 -2.62
CA PRO A 179 -37.94 11.91 -3.71
C PRO A 179 -36.45 12.09 -4.06
N THR A 180 -35.57 11.76 -3.10
CA THR A 180 -34.10 11.79 -3.29
C THR A 180 -33.59 10.65 -4.16
N LEU A 181 -34.34 9.54 -4.28
CA LEU A 181 -33.96 8.36 -5.05
C LEU A 181 -34.56 8.35 -6.46
N LEU A 182 -35.61 9.15 -6.70
CA LEU A 182 -36.22 9.30 -8.01
C LEU A 182 -35.20 9.81 -9.04
N TYR A 183 -35.24 9.22 -10.23
CA TYR A 183 -34.48 9.69 -11.37
C TYR A 183 -35.05 11.03 -11.85
N LYS A 184 -34.15 11.97 -12.12
CA LYS A 184 -34.48 13.29 -12.66
C LYS A 184 -33.90 13.39 -14.07
N PRO A 185 -34.67 13.07 -15.12
CA PRO A 185 -34.19 13.13 -16.49
C PRO A 185 -33.59 14.49 -16.80
N SER A 186 -32.35 14.52 -17.31
CA SER A 186 -31.62 15.76 -17.61
C SER A 186 -31.30 16.64 -16.38
N GLY A 187 -31.54 16.16 -15.17
CA GLY A 187 -31.39 16.89 -13.91
C GLY A 187 -30.45 16.23 -12.89
N GLU A 188 -29.89 15.05 -13.17
CA GLU A 188 -28.97 14.37 -12.26
C GLU A 188 -27.65 15.15 -12.10
N LYS A 189 -27.20 15.39 -10.87
CA LYS A 189 -25.95 16.12 -10.63
C LYS A 189 -24.79 15.15 -10.42
N ILE A 190 -23.63 15.48 -10.96
CA ILE A 190 -22.42 14.68 -10.79
C ILE A 190 -21.81 14.89 -9.40
N GLN A 191 -21.32 13.80 -8.80
CA GLN A 191 -20.24 13.88 -7.83
C GLN A 191 -18.98 13.32 -8.46
N TYR A 192 -17.87 14.04 -8.39
CA TYR A 192 -16.65 13.71 -9.14
C TYR A 192 -15.40 13.98 -8.32
N TRP A 193 -14.43 13.07 -8.43
CA TRP A 193 -13.07 13.25 -7.94
C TRP A 193 -12.07 12.88 -9.04
N GLY A 194 -11.47 13.91 -9.65
CA GLY A 194 -10.48 13.76 -10.70
C GLY A 194 -9.07 14.09 -10.23
N PHE A 195 -8.10 13.28 -10.68
CA PHE A 195 -6.69 13.46 -10.37
C PHE A 195 -5.90 13.82 -11.63
N SER A 196 -4.87 14.66 -11.52
CA SER A 196 -3.97 14.98 -12.64
C SER A 196 -4.75 15.47 -13.88
N TYR A 197 -4.59 14.87 -15.07
CA TYR A 197 -5.44 15.19 -16.25
C TYR A 197 -6.96 15.09 -15.96
N GLY A 198 -7.40 14.25 -15.02
CA GLY A 198 -8.79 14.21 -14.55
C GLY A 198 -9.27 15.57 -14.04
N THR A 199 -8.38 16.44 -13.58
CA THR A 199 -8.72 17.83 -13.23
C THR A 199 -9.05 18.68 -14.45
N PHE A 200 -8.38 18.49 -15.59
CA PHE A 200 -8.74 19.13 -16.85
C PHE A 200 -10.14 18.67 -17.32
N LEU A 201 -10.44 17.37 -17.16
CA LEU A 201 -11.76 16.82 -17.41
C LEU A 201 -12.83 17.40 -16.47
N GLY A 202 -12.56 17.45 -15.16
CA GLY A 202 -13.46 18.01 -14.17
C GLY A 202 -13.74 19.51 -14.38
N ASN A 203 -12.69 20.30 -14.64
CA ASN A 203 -12.81 21.72 -14.95
C ASN A 203 -13.62 21.94 -16.25
N THR A 204 -13.37 21.12 -17.27
CA THR A 204 -14.11 21.18 -18.54
C THR A 204 -15.58 20.80 -18.35
N PHE A 205 -15.87 19.75 -17.58
CA PHE A 205 -17.23 19.38 -17.23
C PHE A 205 -17.94 20.51 -16.49
N ALA A 206 -17.30 21.11 -15.49
CA ALA A 206 -17.86 22.21 -14.70
C ALA A 206 -18.18 23.44 -15.56
N ALA A 207 -17.34 23.74 -16.55
CA ALA A 207 -17.56 24.85 -17.48
C ALA A 207 -18.65 24.55 -18.53
N MET A 208 -18.73 23.31 -19.02
CA MET A 208 -19.71 22.89 -20.03
C MET A 208 -21.11 22.65 -19.43
N PHE A 209 -21.19 22.13 -18.21
CA PHE A 209 -22.43 21.70 -17.55
C PHE A 209 -22.53 22.23 -16.11
N PRO A 210 -22.49 23.56 -15.90
CA PRO A 210 -22.43 24.15 -14.56
C PRO A 210 -23.60 23.76 -13.66
N ASP A 211 -24.81 23.65 -14.22
CA ASP A 211 -26.02 23.27 -13.49
C ASP A 211 -26.04 21.79 -13.07
N ARG A 212 -25.14 20.99 -13.65
CA ARG A 212 -25.03 19.55 -13.40
C ARG A 212 -23.94 19.21 -12.38
N VAL A 213 -23.28 20.21 -11.79
CA VAL A 213 -22.26 20.02 -10.76
C VAL A 213 -22.90 19.87 -9.38
N GLY A 214 -22.74 18.69 -8.76
CA GLY A 214 -23.21 18.39 -7.41
C GLY A 214 -22.09 18.52 -6.37
N ARG A 215 -21.04 17.72 -6.48
CA ARG A 215 -19.80 17.81 -5.70
C ARG A 215 -18.63 17.55 -6.62
N LEU A 216 -17.65 18.43 -6.71
CA LEU A 216 -16.56 18.26 -7.68
C LEU A 216 -15.23 18.63 -7.02
N VAL A 217 -14.42 17.60 -6.82
CA VAL A 217 -13.04 17.69 -6.32
C VAL A 217 -12.09 17.46 -7.48
N VAL A 218 -11.13 18.36 -7.65
CA VAL A 218 -10.01 18.20 -8.58
C VAL A 218 -8.70 18.32 -7.82
N ASP A 219 -7.85 17.31 -7.94
CA ASP A 219 -6.65 17.13 -7.13
C ASP A 219 -5.42 16.94 -8.02
N GLY A 220 -4.36 17.73 -7.81
CA GLY A 220 -3.26 17.86 -8.77
C GLY A 220 -3.73 18.57 -10.03
N VAL A 221 -3.99 19.87 -9.91
CA VAL A 221 -4.74 20.64 -10.90
C VAL A 221 -3.90 21.04 -12.11
N VAL A 222 -4.39 20.69 -13.31
CA VAL A 222 -3.82 21.11 -14.59
C VAL A 222 -4.24 22.54 -14.91
N ASP A 223 -3.29 23.39 -15.31
CA ASP A 223 -3.60 24.67 -15.95
C ASP A 223 -4.24 24.40 -17.32
N ALA A 224 -5.56 24.57 -17.38
CA ALA A 224 -6.34 24.29 -18.56
C ALA A 224 -5.99 25.19 -19.75
N TYR A 225 -5.57 26.44 -19.50
CA TYR A 225 -5.19 27.38 -20.55
C TYR A 225 -3.81 27.04 -21.12
N ASN A 226 -2.87 26.60 -20.28
CA ASN A 226 -1.57 26.13 -20.72
C ASN A 226 -1.68 24.81 -21.50
N TYR A 227 -2.45 23.86 -20.95
CA TYR A 227 -2.73 22.55 -21.55
C TYR A 227 -3.38 22.69 -22.94
N LYS A 228 -4.40 23.54 -23.07
CA LYS A 228 -5.08 23.80 -24.36
C LYS A 228 -4.10 24.27 -25.44
N LYS A 229 -3.07 25.04 -25.10
CA LYS A 229 -2.09 25.50 -26.08
C LYS A 229 -1.06 24.42 -26.46
N ALA A 230 -1.16 23.23 -25.85
CA ALA A 230 -0.17 22.16 -25.91
C ALA A 230 1.25 22.64 -25.55
N LEU A 231 1.34 23.61 -24.63
CA LEU A 231 2.62 24.21 -24.23
C LEU A 231 3.29 23.42 -23.14
N TRP A 232 2.57 23.08 -22.07
CA TRP A 232 3.13 22.48 -20.86
C TRP A 232 4.36 23.25 -20.37
N SER A 233 4.23 24.57 -20.23
CA SER A 233 5.37 25.44 -19.97
C SER A 233 5.54 25.86 -18.51
N ASP A 234 4.56 25.59 -17.66
CA ASP A 234 4.52 25.96 -16.24
C ASP A 234 4.43 24.75 -15.32
N ASN A 235 4.29 23.55 -15.85
CA ASN A 235 4.08 22.33 -15.06
C ASN A 235 5.32 21.91 -14.24
N LEU A 236 6.52 22.41 -14.56
CA LEU A 236 7.76 22.05 -13.85
C LEU A 236 8.16 23.04 -12.75
N LEU A 237 7.33 24.05 -12.45
CA LEU A 237 7.70 25.13 -11.54
C LEU A 237 8.07 24.63 -10.13
N ASP A 238 7.40 23.59 -9.64
CA ASP A 238 7.60 23.02 -8.30
C ASP A 238 8.49 21.75 -8.31
N THR A 239 8.95 21.28 -9.47
CA THR A 239 9.69 20.01 -9.59
C THR A 239 11.03 20.01 -8.87
N GLU A 240 11.80 21.09 -9.00
CA GLU A 240 13.09 21.21 -8.28
C GLU A 240 12.88 21.32 -6.77
N LYS A 241 11.75 21.88 -6.33
CA LYS A 241 11.39 21.94 -4.91
C LYS A 241 11.09 20.55 -4.36
N ASP A 242 10.41 19.72 -5.14
CA ASP A 242 10.15 18.32 -4.78
C ASP A 242 11.45 17.49 -4.74
N LEU A 243 12.33 17.68 -5.73
CA LEU A 243 13.65 17.02 -5.78
C LEU A 243 14.56 17.46 -4.63
N GLN A 244 14.49 18.73 -4.22
CA GLN A 244 15.16 19.19 -2.99
C GLN A 244 14.67 18.45 -1.75
N GLY A 245 13.40 18.01 -1.73
CA GLY A 245 12.85 17.14 -0.70
C GLY A 245 13.64 15.83 -0.55
N LEU A 246 14.04 15.18 -1.66
CA LEU A 246 14.88 13.97 -1.62
C LEU A 246 16.20 14.26 -0.89
N TYR A 247 16.89 15.32 -1.29
CA TYR A 247 18.20 15.66 -0.73
C TYR A 247 18.10 16.06 0.74
N TYR A 248 17.13 16.91 1.06
CA TYR A 248 16.87 17.38 2.42
C TYR A 248 16.52 16.22 3.36
N HIS A 249 15.52 15.41 3.00
CA HIS A 249 15.07 14.32 3.86
C HIS A 249 16.10 13.20 3.97
N CYS A 250 16.86 12.90 2.91
CA CYS A 250 17.96 11.94 2.97
C CYS A 250 19.09 12.42 3.88
N ALA A 251 19.53 13.68 3.72
CA ALA A 251 20.61 14.24 4.55
C ALA A 251 20.20 14.32 6.02
N ARG A 252 18.94 14.66 6.27
CA ARG A 252 18.34 14.68 7.61
C ARG A 252 18.23 13.29 8.23
N ALA A 253 17.82 12.27 7.45
CA ALA A 253 17.66 10.91 7.97
C ALA A 253 19.01 10.22 8.28
N GLY A 254 20.07 10.54 7.52
CA GLY A 254 21.40 9.97 7.75
C GLY A 254 21.51 8.48 7.39
N TYR A 255 22.70 7.91 7.59
CA TYR A 255 22.94 6.47 7.38
C TYR A 255 22.55 5.69 8.65
N PRO A 256 21.90 4.51 8.57
CA PRO A 256 21.58 3.73 7.36
C PRO A 256 20.21 4.03 6.73
N ALA A 257 19.43 4.96 7.28
CA ALA A 257 18.08 5.26 6.78
C ALA A 257 18.06 5.75 5.32
N CYS A 258 19.08 6.49 4.91
CA CYS A 258 19.36 6.83 3.52
C CYS A 258 20.74 6.32 3.10
N ALA A 259 20.83 5.42 2.12
CA ALA A 259 22.10 4.91 1.61
C ALA A 259 22.98 5.95 0.90
N LEU A 260 22.40 7.08 0.48
CA LEU A 260 23.14 8.21 -0.07
C LEU A 260 23.75 9.12 0.99
N ALA A 261 23.42 8.92 2.27
CA ALA A 261 24.09 9.60 3.37
C ALA A 261 25.50 9.02 3.60
N ASN A 262 26.37 9.82 4.22
CA ASN A 262 27.72 9.39 4.58
C ASN A 262 27.66 8.40 5.75
N GLU A 263 28.33 7.25 5.62
CA GLU A 263 28.49 6.27 6.71
C GLU A 263 29.29 6.82 7.89
N THR A 264 30.23 7.73 7.60
CA THR A 264 31.04 8.43 8.61
C THR A 264 31.01 9.94 8.34
N GLY A 265 30.59 10.72 9.35
CA GLY A 265 30.55 12.18 9.27
C GLY A 265 29.18 12.78 8.99
N VAL A 266 29.14 14.11 8.83
CA VAL A 266 27.90 14.86 8.62
C VAL A 266 27.47 14.73 7.15
N THR A 267 26.18 14.49 6.93
CA THR A 267 25.57 14.52 5.60
C THR A 267 24.84 15.84 5.42
N THR A 268 25.12 16.57 4.34
CA THR A 268 24.38 17.79 3.95
C THR A 268 23.52 17.52 2.73
N ALA A 269 22.44 18.28 2.56
CA ALA A 269 21.57 18.15 1.38
C ALA A 269 22.35 18.41 0.08
N GLU A 270 23.26 19.38 0.09
CA GLU A 270 24.17 19.66 -1.02
C GLU A 270 25.09 18.47 -1.31
N GLY A 271 25.62 17.81 -0.28
CA GLY A 271 26.47 16.62 -0.45
C GLY A 271 25.70 15.45 -1.08
N VAL A 272 24.45 15.22 -0.65
CA VAL A 272 23.58 14.20 -1.27
C VAL A 272 23.28 14.56 -2.72
N LYS A 273 22.96 15.82 -3.01
CA LYS A 273 22.73 16.32 -4.36
C LYS A 273 23.94 16.10 -5.26
N ASP A 274 25.13 16.49 -4.81
CA ASP A 274 26.37 16.35 -5.58
C ASP A 274 26.68 14.87 -5.85
N ARG A 275 26.44 13.98 -4.86
CA ARG A 275 26.59 12.54 -5.03
C ARG A 275 25.63 11.98 -6.08
N VAL A 276 24.34 12.34 -6.03
CA VAL A 276 23.34 11.94 -7.03
C VAL A 276 23.72 12.43 -8.44
N LEU A 277 24.18 13.68 -8.56
CA LEU A 277 24.63 14.23 -9.84
C LEU A 277 25.88 13.48 -10.34
N ASN A 278 26.86 13.21 -9.48
CA ASN A 278 28.07 12.48 -9.86
C ASN A 278 27.76 11.06 -10.36
N ILE A 279 26.88 10.32 -9.68
CA ILE A 279 26.41 8.99 -10.11
C ILE A 279 25.71 9.08 -11.48
N THR A 280 24.85 10.09 -11.65
CA THR A 280 24.14 10.28 -12.91
C THR A 280 25.13 10.56 -14.05
N TYR A 281 26.05 11.51 -13.87
CA TYR A 281 27.00 11.92 -14.91
C TYR A 281 28.10 10.90 -15.18
N SER A 282 28.47 10.05 -14.22
CA SER A 282 29.47 8.99 -14.47
C SER A 282 29.00 8.00 -15.55
N LEU A 283 27.68 7.78 -15.64
CA LEU A 283 27.05 6.89 -16.63
C LEU A 283 26.93 7.50 -18.04
N TYR A 284 27.24 8.78 -18.22
CA TYR A 284 27.05 9.45 -19.52
C TYR A 284 27.94 8.88 -20.62
N HIS A 285 29.22 8.65 -20.31
CA HIS A 285 30.16 8.03 -21.24
C HIS A 285 30.45 6.55 -20.92
N ASN A 286 30.14 6.11 -19.70
CA ASN A 286 30.47 4.78 -19.21
C ASN A 286 29.22 4.15 -18.57
N PRO A 287 28.25 3.68 -19.38
CA PRO A 287 27.08 3.02 -18.83
C PRO A 287 27.49 1.73 -18.10
N LEU A 288 26.73 1.35 -17.07
CA LEU A 288 27.09 0.24 -16.18
C LEU A 288 26.57 -1.09 -16.75
N PRO A 289 27.46 -2.04 -17.13
CA PRO A 289 27.02 -3.36 -17.58
C PRO A 289 26.53 -4.21 -16.41
N VAL A 290 25.39 -4.86 -16.57
CA VAL A 290 24.80 -5.79 -15.59
C VAL A 290 24.86 -7.21 -16.15
N ILE A 291 25.72 -8.03 -15.55
CA ILE A 291 25.90 -9.43 -15.95
C ILE A 291 24.94 -10.29 -15.15
N SER A 292 23.85 -10.71 -15.78
CA SER A 292 22.86 -11.64 -15.20
C SER A 292 22.30 -12.57 -16.30
N PRO A 293 21.47 -13.58 -15.96
CA PRO A 293 20.74 -14.38 -16.97
C PRO A 293 19.93 -13.54 -17.96
N SER A 294 19.53 -12.33 -17.56
CA SER A 294 18.98 -11.28 -18.41
C SER A 294 19.99 -10.13 -18.46
N PRO A 295 20.87 -10.09 -19.47
CA PRO A 295 21.90 -9.04 -19.56
C PRO A 295 21.25 -7.68 -19.74
N GLU A 296 21.77 -6.66 -19.06
CA GLU A 296 21.24 -5.30 -19.12
C GLU A 296 22.36 -4.27 -19.00
N VAL A 297 22.09 -3.02 -19.40
CA VAL A 297 23.01 -1.88 -19.30
C VAL A 297 22.27 -0.71 -18.67
N ILE A 298 22.79 -0.19 -17.54
CA ILE A 298 22.22 0.99 -16.90
C ILE A 298 22.86 2.25 -17.48
N THR A 299 22.04 3.09 -18.10
CA THR A 299 22.49 4.32 -18.79
C THR A 299 22.23 5.59 -17.99
N TYR A 300 22.86 6.69 -18.42
CA TYR A 300 22.52 8.06 -17.96
C TYR A 300 21.02 8.36 -18.06
N SER A 301 20.38 7.92 -19.15
CA SER A 301 18.96 8.13 -19.37
C SER A 301 18.13 7.36 -18.36
N ASP A 302 18.51 6.12 -18.03
CA ASP A 302 17.77 5.28 -17.09
C ASP A 302 17.77 5.89 -15.69
N VAL A 303 18.92 6.37 -15.20
CA VAL A 303 19.01 7.03 -13.90
C VAL A 303 18.21 8.32 -13.87
N LYS A 304 18.30 9.17 -14.91
CA LYS A 304 17.46 10.37 -15.03
C LYS A 304 15.97 10.03 -15.05
N ASN A 305 15.61 8.98 -15.78
CA ASN A 305 14.25 8.47 -15.88
C ASN A 305 13.74 8.01 -14.51
N ILE A 306 14.51 7.30 -13.70
CA ILE A 306 14.11 6.87 -12.35
C ILE A 306 13.95 8.05 -11.39
N ILE A 307 14.89 9.02 -11.41
CA ILE A 307 14.85 10.18 -10.51
C ILE A 307 13.60 11.04 -10.78
N PHE A 308 13.29 11.29 -12.05
CA PHE A 308 12.16 12.17 -12.39
C PHE A 308 10.80 11.46 -12.41
N ALA A 309 10.77 10.25 -12.97
CA ALA A 309 9.63 9.83 -13.75
C ALA A 309 9.24 8.38 -13.50
N VAL A 310 10.10 7.42 -13.81
CA VAL A 310 9.68 6.08 -14.27
C VAL A 310 8.89 5.27 -13.26
N LEU A 311 8.90 5.59 -11.97
CA LEU A 311 8.10 4.80 -11.06
C LEU A 311 7.50 5.51 -9.84
N LEU A 312 8.24 6.32 -9.10
CA LEU A 312 7.92 6.42 -7.67
C LEU A 312 8.49 7.68 -7.01
N ALA A 313 9.73 8.07 -7.35
CA ALA A 313 10.53 9.05 -6.60
C ALA A 313 9.79 10.36 -6.29
N LEU A 314 9.55 11.20 -7.30
CA LEU A 314 8.90 12.50 -7.11
C LEU A 314 7.36 12.38 -7.08
N TYR A 315 6.78 11.38 -7.75
CA TYR A 315 5.33 11.20 -7.73
C TYR A 315 4.80 10.74 -6.37
N SER A 316 5.54 9.87 -5.65
CA SER A 316 5.14 9.21 -4.40
C SER A 316 6.29 9.16 -3.38
N PRO A 317 6.86 10.32 -2.99
CA PRO A 317 8.14 10.44 -2.29
C PRO A 317 8.26 9.62 -1.00
N ILE A 318 7.16 9.43 -0.29
CA ILE A 318 7.10 8.64 0.95
C ILE A 318 7.60 7.21 0.76
N GLN A 319 7.17 6.54 -0.31
CA GLN A 319 7.53 5.14 -0.56
C GLN A 319 8.87 5.01 -1.31
N SER A 320 9.29 6.09 -1.96
CA SER A 320 10.13 5.97 -3.14
C SER A 320 11.52 6.53 -2.97
N PHE A 321 11.66 7.60 -2.18
CA PHE A 321 12.98 8.17 -1.89
C PHE A 321 13.93 7.15 -1.23
N PRO A 322 13.50 6.32 -0.25
CA PRO A 322 14.36 5.26 0.29
C PRO A 322 14.83 4.25 -0.75
N TYR A 323 13.92 3.81 -1.62
CA TYR A 323 14.22 2.84 -2.67
C TYR A 323 15.20 3.40 -3.70
N VAL A 324 14.98 4.64 -4.15
CA VAL A 324 15.88 5.31 -5.10
C VAL A 324 17.24 5.59 -4.49
N ALA A 325 17.32 5.96 -3.21
CA ALA A 325 18.59 6.15 -2.54
C ALA A 325 19.43 4.86 -2.51
N ASN A 326 18.79 3.71 -2.27
CA ASN A 326 19.45 2.41 -2.32
C ASN A 326 19.91 2.06 -3.75
N LEU A 327 19.03 2.19 -4.75
CA LEU A 327 19.38 1.94 -6.16
C LEU A 327 20.57 2.78 -6.62
N LEU A 328 20.57 4.08 -6.30
CA LEU A 328 21.67 4.96 -6.67
C LEU A 328 22.97 4.59 -5.95
N SER A 329 22.89 4.19 -4.67
CA SER A 329 24.07 3.70 -3.95
C SER A 329 24.62 2.40 -4.53
N ASP A 330 23.78 1.50 -5.02
CA ASP A 330 24.21 0.25 -5.64
C ASP A 330 24.89 0.51 -6.99
N VAL A 331 24.29 1.39 -7.81
CA VAL A 331 24.87 1.84 -9.09
C VAL A 331 26.24 2.49 -8.86
N GLU A 332 26.40 3.31 -7.82
CA GLU A 332 27.69 3.89 -7.45
C GLU A 332 28.75 2.84 -7.10
N LYS A 333 28.33 1.73 -6.47
CA LYS A 333 29.20 0.59 -6.13
C LYS A 333 29.46 -0.34 -7.32
N GLY A 334 28.86 -0.06 -8.48
CA GLY A 334 28.97 -0.88 -9.69
C GLY A 334 28.02 -2.07 -9.72
N ASP A 335 27.02 -2.13 -8.83
CA ASP A 335 25.97 -3.15 -8.84
C ASP A 335 24.68 -2.60 -9.43
N GLY A 336 24.38 -2.96 -10.68
CA GLY A 336 23.15 -2.58 -11.35
C GLY A 336 22.04 -3.63 -11.29
N THR A 337 22.20 -4.70 -10.51
CA THR A 337 21.32 -5.89 -10.59
C THR A 337 19.88 -5.56 -10.21
N GLN A 338 19.67 -4.81 -9.11
CA GLN A 338 18.33 -4.39 -8.68
C GLN A 338 17.69 -3.42 -9.69
N PHE A 339 18.51 -2.55 -10.27
CA PHE A 339 18.05 -1.60 -11.29
C PHE A 339 17.61 -2.35 -12.56
N ALA A 340 18.40 -3.31 -13.03
CA ALA A 340 18.08 -4.12 -14.21
C ALA A 340 16.82 -4.97 -14.01
N ALA A 341 16.61 -5.53 -12.81
CA ALA A 341 15.38 -6.25 -12.48
C ALA A 341 14.14 -5.35 -12.65
N LEU A 342 14.24 -4.09 -12.21
CA LEU A 342 13.16 -3.11 -12.37
C LEU A 342 12.87 -2.78 -13.84
N LEU A 343 13.89 -2.67 -14.69
CA LEU A 343 13.73 -2.42 -16.12
C LEU A 343 13.01 -3.60 -16.81
N HIS A 344 13.39 -4.84 -16.48
CA HIS A 344 12.84 -6.04 -17.12
C HIS A 344 11.38 -6.33 -16.73
N GLU A 345 11.00 -6.17 -15.45
CA GLU A 345 9.66 -6.48 -14.95
C GLU A 345 8.55 -5.60 -15.58
N CYS A 346 8.90 -4.46 -16.16
CA CYS A 346 7.95 -3.48 -16.72
C CYS A 346 7.68 -3.61 -18.23
N SER A 347 8.25 -4.61 -18.91
CA SER A 347 8.36 -4.66 -20.38
C SER A 347 7.09 -5.07 -21.16
N VAL A 348 5.90 -5.15 -20.55
CA VAL A 348 4.74 -5.82 -21.16
C VAL A 348 3.72 -4.87 -21.79
N GLY A 349 3.75 -4.77 -23.14
CA GLY A 349 2.60 -5.06 -24.03
C GLY A 349 1.39 -4.11 -24.18
N ILE A 350 1.49 -2.78 -24.00
CA ILE A 350 0.29 -1.92 -24.00
C ILE A 350 0.56 -0.58 -24.74
N SER A 351 -0.41 -0.07 -25.51
CA SER A 351 -0.26 1.09 -26.43
C SER A 351 -0.74 2.43 -25.85
N MET A 352 0.12 3.46 -25.78
CA MET A 352 -0.26 4.83 -25.32
C MET A 352 -0.76 5.76 -26.41
N ASP A 353 -1.17 5.17 -27.53
CA ASP A 353 -1.71 5.95 -28.63
C ASP A 353 -2.90 6.80 -28.16
N ALA A 354 -3.68 6.29 -27.19
CA ALA A 354 -4.75 7.05 -26.55
C ALA A 354 -4.27 8.34 -25.88
N THR A 355 -3.22 8.30 -25.04
CA THR A 355 -2.67 9.50 -24.39
C THR A 355 -2.26 10.55 -25.40
N MET A 356 -1.44 10.15 -26.39
CA MET A 356 -0.96 11.08 -27.42
C MET A 356 -2.14 11.67 -28.18
N VAL A 357 -3.04 10.84 -28.68
CA VAL A 357 -4.18 11.28 -29.49
C VAL A 357 -5.09 12.22 -28.69
N ILE A 358 -5.41 11.90 -27.44
CA ILE A 358 -6.28 12.73 -26.59
C ILE A 358 -5.64 14.11 -26.38
N ALA A 359 -4.40 14.16 -25.90
CA ALA A 359 -3.74 15.42 -25.59
C ALA A 359 -3.47 16.27 -26.86
N CYS A 360 -3.09 15.64 -27.98
CA CYS A 360 -2.91 16.36 -29.24
C CYS A 360 -4.25 16.80 -29.88
N SER A 361 -5.37 16.20 -29.48
CA SER A 361 -6.72 16.59 -29.93
C SER A 361 -7.32 17.68 -29.06
N ASP A 362 -7.06 17.65 -27.75
CA ASP A 362 -7.47 18.71 -26.82
C ASP A 362 -6.62 19.97 -26.98
N GLY A 363 -5.35 19.80 -27.35
CA GLY A 363 -4.40 20.89 -27.59
C GLY A 363 -4.53 21.58 -28.95
N ASP A 364 -3.93 22.76 -29.08
CA ASP A 364 -3.78 23.48 -30.34
C ASP A 364 -2.84 22.78 -31.30
N LEU A 365 -3.11 22.92 -32.60
CA LEU A 365 -2.32 22.34 -33.67
C LEU A 365 -0.85 22.79 -33.58
N GLN A 366 0.06 21.82 -33.48
CA GLN A 366 1.50 22.06 -33.34
C GLN A 366 2.29 21.89 -34.66
N SER A 367 1.65 21.80 -35.82
CA SER A 367 2.31 21.54 -37.11
C SER A 367 3.26 22.64 -37.59
N TRP A 368 3.20 23.82 -36.97
CA TRP A 368 4.10 24.95 -37.23
C TRP A 368 5.40 24.88 -36.43
N VAL A 369 5.50 23.99 -35.43
CA VAL A 369 6.68 23.91 -34.56
C VAL A 369 7.85 23.32 -35.35
N THR A 370 8.90 24.12 -35.53
CA THR A 370 10.15 23.68 -36.16
C THR A 370 11.06 23.00 -35.13
N ARG A 371 12.05 22.23 -35.60
CA ARG A 371 13.05 21.60 -34.71
C ARG A 371 13.75 22.63 -33.83
N THR A 372 14.17 23.75 -34.41
CA THR A 372 14.83 24.85 -33.67
C THR A 372 13.91 25.49 -32.63
N ALA A 373 12.62 25.67 -32.95
CA ALA A 373 11.65 26.19 -31.98
C ALA A 373 11.42 25.21 -30.82
N PHE A 374 11.38 23.91 -31.11
CA PHE A 374 11.27 22.87 -30.10
C PHE A 374 12.54 22.75 -29.24
N GLU A 375 13.73 22.81 -29.83
CA GLU A 375 15.01 22.84 -29.09
C GLU A 375 15.06 24.03 -28.13
N LYS A 376 14.57 25.20 -28.54
CA LYS A 376 14.45 26.38 -27.65
C LYS A 376 13.48 26.10 -26.49
N TYR A 377 12.34 25.48 -26.77
CA TYR A 377 11.38 25.08 -25.75
C TYR A 377 11.99 24.07 -24.77
N ALA A 378 12.66 23.04 -25.27
CA ALA A 378 13.31 22.01 -24.46
C ALA A 378 14.41 22.60 -23.56
N ARG A 379 15.18 23.58 -24.05
CA ARG A 379 16.15 24.33 -23.24
C ARG A 379 15.49 25.17 -22.15
N GLU A 380 14.32 25.75 -22.42
CA GLU A 380 13.59 26.50 -21.39
C GLU A 380 13.05 25.57 -20.30
N GLN A 381 12.54 24.38 -20.68
CA GLN A 381 12.17 23.34 -19.71
C GLN A 381 13.36 22.93 -18.85
N ALA A 382 14.52 22.64 -19.47
CA ALA A 382 15.75 22.32 -18.77
C ALA A 382 16.27 23.49 -17.91
N ARG A 383 15.93 24.75 -18.25
CA ARG A 383 16.24 25.92 -17.41
C ARG A 383 15.37 25.97 -16.16
N MET A 384 14.08 25.63 -16.29
CA MET A 384 13.15 25.61 -15.16
C MET A 384 13.46 24.46 -14.19
N SER A 385 13.78 23.29 -14.72
CA SER A 385 14.22 22.15 -13.93
C SER A 385 15.41 21.46 -14.61
N PRO A 386 16.65 21.76 -14.22
CA PRO A 386 17.86 21.16 -14.81
C PRO A 386 17.93 19.64 -14.67
N ALA A 387 17.35 19.09 -13.60
CA ALA A 387 17.36 17.66 -13.40
C ALA A 387 16.55 16.92 -14.48
N VAL A 388 15.43 17.51 -14.91
CA VAL A 388 14.37 16.73 -15.58
C VAL A 388 13.67 17.43 -16.74
N GLY A 389 13.85 18.73 -16.91
CA GLY A 389 13.16 19.50 -17.93
C GLY A 389 13.54 19.07 -19.35
N SER A 390 14.77 18.58 -19.50
CA SER A 390 15.18 17.95 -20.74
C SER A 390 14.37 16.68 -21.02
N MET A 391 14.28 15.80 -20.03
CA MET A 391 13.42 14.62 -20.10
C MET A 391 11.96 14.99 -20.39
N TRP A 392 11.38 15.93 -19.65
CA TRP A 392 9.97 16.34 -19.77
C TRP A 392 9.59 16.74 -21.19
N SER A 393 10.43 17.53 -21.84
CA SER A 393 10.16 17.97 -23.21
C SER A 393 10.14 16.81 -24.22
N ALA A 394 10.86 15.72 -23.93
CA ALA A 394 11.04 14.59 -24.81
C ALA A 394 10.18 13.37 -24.48
N ILE A 395 9.38 13.37 -23.39
CA ILE A 395 8.75 12.17 -22.86
C ILE A 395 8.14 11.29 -23.97
N ARG A 396 8.69 10.09 -24.00
CA ARG A 396 8.46 9.00 -24.93
C ARG A 396 7.94 7.82 -24.11
N TYR A 397 6.75 7.42 -24.51
CA TYR A 397 6.10 6.14 -24.45
C TYR A 397 6.44 5.16 -23.28
N GLY A 398 5.63 5.07 -22.20
CA GLY A 398 5.46 3.86 -21.36
C GLY A 398 3.99 3.33 -21.28
N ALA A 399 3.80 2.02 -21.47
CA ALA A 399 2.56 1.25 -21.61
C ALA A 399 1.32 1.70 -20.75
N PRO A 400 0.04 1.64 -21.22
CA PRO A 400 -1.18 1.63 -20.38
C PRO A 400 -1.41 0.28 -19.67
N ILE A 401 -2.50 0.10 -18.91
CA ILE A 401 -2.89 -1.13 -18.18
C ILE A 401 -3.88 -1.85 -19.13
N THR A 402 -3.55 -3.05 -19.58
CA THR A 402 -4.51 -4.04 -20.08
C THR A 402 -4.14 -5.38 -19.48
N GLN A 403 -4.86 -5.76 -18.43
CA GLN A 403 -4.82 -7.09 -17.83
C GLN A 403 -5.28 -8.15 -18.84
N LYS A 404 -4.35 -8.96 -19.35
CA LYS A 404 -4.66 -10.35 -19.73
C LYS A 404 -3.82 -11.31 -18.89
N LEU A 405 -4.48 -11.85 -17.86
CA LEU A 405 -4.31 -13.20 -17.27
C LEU A 405 -2.99 -13.52 -16.53
N PRO A 406 -2.94 -14.59 -15.69
CA PRO A 406 -2.59 -14.55 -14.25
C PRO A 406 -1.07 -14.61 -13.94
N PHE A 407 -0.21 -14.17 -14.87
CA PHE A 407 1.24 -14.26 -14.72
C PHE A 407 1.88 -13.02 -14.06
N LEU A 408 1.09 -11.97 -13.81
CA LEU A 408 1.53 -10.65 -13.30
C LEU A 408 1.42 -10.47 -11.77
N MET A 409 1.21 -11.56 -11.01
CA MET A 409 1.17 -11.49 -9.54
C MET A 409 2.54 -11.27 -8.87
N LYS A 410 3.65 -11.25 -9.64
CA LYS A 410 4.98 -10.87 -9.13
C LYS A 410 5.29 -9.37 -9.24
N CYS A 411 4.55 -8.59 -10.04
CA CYS A 411 4.63 -7.12 -10.06
C CYS A 411 3.88 -6.45 -8.90
N SER A 412 3.47 -7.22 -7.89
CA SER A 412 2.49 -6.83 -6.87
C SER A 412 3.13 -6.71 -5.50
N VAL A 413 3.81 -5.59 -5.24
CA VAL A 413 3.88 -5.01 -3.89
C VAL A 413 3.70 -3.50 -4.02
N THR A 414 2.51 -3.03 -3.64
CA THR A 414 2.10 -1.61 -3.43
C THR A 414 2.16 -0.64 -4.62
N MET A 415 0.95 -0.30 -5.12
CA MET A 415 0.57 0.88 -5.92
C MET A 415 1.44 1.30 -7.13
N THR A 416 0.82 1.15 -8.31
CA THR A 416 1.06 1.92 -9.54
C THR A 416 2.46 1.90 -10.12
N VAL A 417 2.80 0.78 -10.74
CA VAL A 417 3.87 0.65 -11.72
C VAL A 417 3.31 -0.26 -12.81
N PRO A 418 3.27 0.09 -14.11
CA PRO A 418 4.09 1.08 -14.83
C PRO A 418 3.22 2.04 -15.67
N MET A 419 2.96 3.31 -15.29
CA MET A 419 1.91 4.03 -16.05
C MET A 419 1.79 5.55 -16.05
N LEU A 420 2.62 6.32 -15.36
CA LEU A 420 2.35 7.75 -15.17
C LEU A 420 3.29 8.74 -15.87
N ILE A 421 4.06 8.30 -16.86
CA ILE A 421 4.91 9.22 -17.64
C ILE A 421 4.64 9.02 -19.13
N SER A 422 3.39 9.28 -19.47
CA SER A 422 3.02 9.65 -20.82
C SER A 422 2.24 10.93 -20.69
N LEU A 423 2.95 12.05 -20.72
CA LEU A 423 2.34 13.31 -21.06
C LEU A 423 2.82 13.70 -22.43
N ALA A 424 1.84 14.02 -23.27
CA ALA A 424 2.04 14.34 -24.66
C ALA A 424 3.11 15.41 -24.78
N SER A 425 4.30 14.96 -25.11
CA SER A 425 5.36 15.86 -25.49
C SER A 425 4.82 16.65 -26.67
N ARG A 426 4.96 17.97 -26.57
CA ARG A 426 4.71 18.90 -27.67
C ARG A 426 5.30 18.36 -28.99
N MET A 427 6.40 17.60 -28.92
CA MET A 427 7.05 16.85 -29.99
C MET A 427 6.17 15.81 -30.71
N ASN A 428 5.39 15.01 -29.98
CA ASN A 428 4.48 14.01 -30.55
C ASN A 428 3.22 14.64 -31.18
N CYS A 429 2.91 15.90 -30.87
CA CYS A 429 1.79 16.60 -31.51
C CYS A 429 2.15 17.32 -32.81
N ILE A 430 3.44 17.44 -33.16
CA ILE A 430 3.92 18.26 -34.29
C ILE A 430 3.38 17.74 -35.63
N HIS A 431 3.50 16.43 -35.88
CA HIS A 431 3.00 15.82 -37.13
C HIS A 431 1.67 15.10 -36.97
N TYR A 432 1.01 15.28 -35.83
CA TYR A 432 -0.34 14.78 -35.61
C TYR A 432 -1.36 15.76 -36.24
N SER A 433 -2.01 15.35 -37.33
CA SER A 433 -2.85 16.22 -38.15
C SER A 433 -4.35 15.95 -38.03
N ILE A 434 -4.76 14.86 -37.36
CA ILE A 434 -6.18 14.60 -37.10
C ILE A 434 -6.71 15.65 -36.13
N ARG A 435 -7.83 16.27 -36.48
CA ARG A 435 -8.51 17.26 -35.64
C ARG A 435 -9.88 16.74 -35.23
N PRO A 436 -10.26 16.95 -33.97
CA PRO A 436 -11.54 16.51 -33.47
C PRO A 436 -12.67 17.35 -34.08
N TYR A 437 -13.84 16.75 -34.21
CA TYR A 437 -15.03 17.51 -34.66
C TYR A 437 -15.50 18.51 -33.60
N HIS A 438 -15.36 18.13 -32.32
CA HIS A 438 -15.78 18.95 -31.20
C HIS A 438 -14.66 19.03 -30.15
N ARG A 439 -14.28 20.26 -29.82
CA ARG A 439 -13.27 20.60 -28.82
C ARG A 439 -13.81 21.75 -27.97
N PHE A 440 -13.63 21.65 -26.65
CA PHE A 440 -13.97 22.75 -25.76
C PHE A 440 -12.81 23.74 -25.71
N GLU A 441 -13.09 25.01 -26.00
CA GLU A 441 -12.05 26.04 -26.14
C GLU A 441 -11.94 26.97 -24.94
N GLY A 442 -12.74 26.74 -23.90
CA GLY A 442 -12.93 27.67 -22.79
C GLY A 442 -14.04 28.69 -23.08
N PRO A 443 -14.25 29.67 -22.17
CA PRO A 443 -13.48 29.86 -20.93
C PRO A 443 -13.80 28.79 -19.87
N TRP A 444 -12.83 28.47 -19.01
CA TRP A 444 -13.06 27.68 -17.79
C TRP A 444 -13.56 28.60 -16.67
N ILE A 445 -14.68 29.27 -16.94
CA ILE A 445 -15.32 30.21 -16.03
C ILE A 445 -16.79 29.84 -15.97
N ALA A 446 -17.30 29.58 -14.77
CA ALA A 446 -18.71 29.26 -14.59
C ALA A 446 -19.22 29.55 -13.17
N ASN A 447 -20.52 29.80 -13.07
CA ASN A 447 -21.25 29.77 -11.82
C ASN A 447 -21.93 28.40 -11.70
N THR A 448 -21.31 27.48 -10.97
CA THR A 448 -21.75 26.10 -10.88
C THR A 448 -22.84 25.92 -9.82
N SER A 449 -23.67 24.90 -9.98
CA SER A 449 -24.72 24.53 -9.03
C SER A 449 -24.21 24.30 -7.59
N HIS A 450 -22.94 23.95 -7.47
CA HIS A 450 -22.22 23.88 -6.21
C HIS A 450 -20.76 24.29 -6.45
N PRO A 451 -20.14 25.09 -5.56
CA PRO A 451 -18.75 25.48 -5.74
C PRO A 451 -17.78 24.28 -5.61
N LEU A 452 -16.66 24.38 -6.34
CA LEU A 452 -15.65 23.33 -6.51
C LEU A 452 -14.62 23.35 -5.37
N LEU A 453 -14.04 22.18 -5.08
CA LEU A 453 -12.85 22.04 -4.25
C LEU A 453 -11.65 21.69 -5.14
N LEU A 454 -10.63 22.54 -5.14
CA LEU A 454 -9.39 22.33 -5.88
C LEU A 454 -8.27 22.04 -4.89
N ILE A 455 -7.47 21.01 -5.12
CA ILE A 455 -6.38 20.60 -4.23
C ILE A 455 -5.04 20.67 -4.97
N GLY A 456 -4.04 21.30 -4.35
CA GLY A 456 -2.68 21.36 -4.89
C GLY A 456 -1.64 21.19 -3.79
N ASN A 457 -0.59 20.43 -4.08
CA ASN A 457 0.52 20.23 -3.17
C ASN A 457 1.57 21.31 -3.36
N THR A 458 2.20 21.76 -2.28
CA THR A 458 3.24 22.80 -2.30
C THR A 458 4.49 22.44 -3.09
N ALA A 459 4.74 21.15 -3.31
CA ALA A 459 5.84 20.62 -4.10
C ALA A 459 5.33 19.47 -4.98
N ASP A 460 4.42 19.80 -5.90
CA ASP A 460 3.93 18.86 -6.92
C ASP A 460 4.84 18.92 -8.16
N PRO A 461 5.46 17.79 -8.58
CA PRO A 461 6.41 17.80 -9.69
C PRO A 461 5.77 17.98 -11.07
N VAL A 462 4.44 17.98 -11.17
CA VAL A 462 3.68 17.96 -12.44
C VAL A 462 2.58 19.02 -12.48
N THR A 463 1.90 19.25 -11.37
CA THR A 463 0.80 20.21 -11.25
C THR A 463 1.03 21.16 -10.07
N PRO A 464 1.92 22.16 -10.24
CA PRO A 464 2.28 23.13 -9.22
C PRO A 464 1.08 23.71 -8.48
N VAL A 465 1.23 24.02 -7.19
CA VAL A 465 0.13 24.52 -6.34
C VAL A 465 -0.55 25.77 -6.93
N THR A 466 0.22 26.58 -7.66
CA THR A 466 -0.26 27.78 -8.34
C THR A 466 -1.37 27.49 -9.35
N HIS A 467 -1.40 26.31 -9.97
CA HIS A 467 -2.45 25.90 -10.89
C HIS A 467 -3.79 25.75 -10.17
N ALA A 468 -3.82 25.09 -9.00
CA ALA A 468 -5.04 24.95 -8.20
C ALA A 468 -5.58 26.32 -7.77
N ILE A 469 -4.69 27.22 -7.32
CA ILE A 469 -5.05 28.58 -6.90
C ILE A 469 -5.60 29.40 -8.08
N ASN A 470 -4.99 29.29 -9.26
CA ASN A 470 -5.40 30.07 -10.43
C ASN A 470 -6.69 29.54 -11.07
N MET A 471 -6.85 28.22 -11.19
CA MET A 471 -8.06 27.61 -11.74
C MET A 471 -9.27 27.81 -10.82
N ALA A 472 -9.08 27.88 -9.50
CA ALA A 472 -10.17 28.15 -8.55
C ALA A 472 -10.84 29.50 -8.83
N LYS A 473 -10.09 30.51 -9.29
CA LYS A 473 -10.61 31.86 -9.60
C LYS A 473 -11.63 31.87 -10.74
N GLY A 474 -11.64 30.84 -11.59
CA GLY A 474 -12.61 30.73 -12.69
C GLY A 474 -14.02 30.33 -12.23
N PHE A 475 -14.15 29.69 -11.06
CA PHE A 475 -15.42 29.13 -10.63
C PHE A 475 -15.96 29.89 -9.41
N THR A 476 -17.22 30.33 -9.50
CA THR A 476 -17.83 31.16 -8.45
C THR A 476 -17.89 30.40 -7.13
N GLY A 477 -17.24 30.94 -6.09
CA GLY A 477 -17.22 30.37 -4.74
C GLY A 477 -16.32 29.13 -4.57
N ALA A 478 -15.56 28.72 -5.59
CA ALA A 478 -14.63 27.61 -5.47
C ALA A 478 -13.46 27.95 -4.54
N VAL A 479 -12.92 26.94 -3.86
CA VAL A 479 -11.80 27.10 -2.91
C VAL A 479 -10.64 26.20 -3.30
N ALA A 480 -9.43 26.76 -3.26
CA ALA A 480 -8.19 26.01 -3.34
C ALA A 480 -7.73 25.62 -1.92
N LEU A 481 -7.57 24.32 -1.69
CA LEU A 481 -6.94 23.73 -0.52
C LEU A 481 -5.48 23.42 -0.86
N THR A 482 -4.55 23.92 -0.05
CA THR A 482 -3.13 23.62 -0.20
C THR A 482 -2.74 22.49 0.74
N GLN A 483 -2.07 21.47 0.23
CA GLN A 483 -1.40 20.47 1.07
C GLN A 483 0.10 20.77 1.09
N ASN A 484 0.66 20.98 2.28
CA ASN A 484 2.10 21.18 2.46
C ASN A 484 2.82 19.83 2.40
N SER A 485 3.07 19.37 1.18
CA SER A 485 3.74 18.11 0.92
C SER A 485 4.47 18.10 -0.42
N SER A 486 5.42 17.19 -0.51
CA SER A 486 5.98 16.65 -1.75
C SER A 486 5.06 15.59 -2.35
N GLY A 487 5.15 15.36 -3.66
CA GLY A 487 4.36 14.35 -4.37
C GLY A 487 3.29 14.92 -5.31
N HIS A 488 2.88 14.11 -6.29
CA HIS A 488 1.86 14.48 -7.28
C HIS A 488 0.44 14.15 -6.81
N CYS A 489 -0.45 15.15 -6.72
CA CYS A 489 -1.77 15.04 -6.08
C CYS A 489 -1.70 14.76 -4.56
N SER A 490 -2.77 15.08 -3.84
CA SER A 490 -2.83 14.96 -2.37
C SER A 490 -2.71 13.53 -1.85
N ILE A 491 -3.01 12.54 -2.70
CA ILE A 491 -2.94 11.11 -2.35
C ILE A 491 -1.52 10.57 -2.21
N SER A 492 -0.51 11.28 -2.72
CA SER A 492 0.89 10.83 -2.69
C SER A 492 1.56 10.94 -1.33
N THR A 493 1.06 11.84 -0.49
CA THR A 493 1.50 12.01 0.89
C THR A 493 0.27 12.14 1.77
N PHE A 494 0.12 11.25 2.74
CA PHE A 494 -1.08 11.26 3.57
C PHE A 494 -1.15 12.53 4.43
N SER A 495 -2.33 13.18 4.39
CA SER A 495 -2.71 14.24 5.32
C SER A 495 -4.15 14.00 5.79
N ASN A 496 -4.30 13.72 7.09
CA ASN A 496 -5.57 13.58 7.77
C ASN A 496 -6.40 14.87 7.68
N CYS A 497 -5.74 16.03 7.69
CA CYS A 497 -6.38 17.33 7.47
C CYS A 497 -7.05 17.39 6.09
N THR A 498 -6.32 17.06 5.01
CA THR A 498 -6.88 17.04 3.65
C THR A 498 -8.02 16.03 3.51
N VAL A 499 -7.84 14.82 4.04
CA VAL A 499 -8.85 13.76 4.06
C VAL A 499 -10.15 14.22 4.73
N GLN A 500 -10.05 14.91 5.86
CA GLN A 500 -11.22 15.43 6.57
C GLN A 500 -11.99 16.47 5.75
N TYR A 501 -11.29 17.38 5.06
CA TYR A 501 -11.95 18.36 4.20
C TYR A 501 -12.59 17.73 2.96
N VAL A 502 -11.92 16.80 2.30
CA VAL A 502 -12.50 16.07 1.16
C VAL A 502 -13.77 15.32 1.58
N ARG A 503 -13.71 14.59 2.69
CA ARG A 503 -14.86 13.89 3.25
C ARG A 503 -16.00 14.84 3.58
N ARG A 504 -15.71 15.92 4.33
CA ARG A 504 -16.70 16.93 4.72
C ARG A 504 -17.37 17.55 3.49
N TYR A 505 -16.59 17.85 2.45
CA TYR A 505 -17.10 18.41 1.21
C TYR A 505 -18.07 17.45 0.49
N PHE A 506 -17.73 16.18 0.32
CA PHE A 506 -18.68 15.22 -0.27
C PHE A 506 -19.94 15.05 0.61
N HIS A 507 -19.77 15.00 1.93
CA HIS A 507 -20.87 14.72 2.85
C HIS A 507 -21.86 15.87 2.97
N THR A 508 -21.34 17.09 3.12
CA THR A 508 -22.11 18.28 3.49
C THR A 508 -22.14 19.31 2.37
N GLY A 509 -21.10 19.39 1.54
CA GLY A 509 -20.87 20.50 0.60
C GLY A 509 -20.08 21.65 1.21
N GLU A 510 -19.66 21.55 2.47
CA GLU A 510 -18.86 22.59 3.07
C GLU A 510 -17.43 22.56 2.54
N LEU A 511 -16.95 23.72 2.09
CA LEU A 511 -15.59 23.94 1.64
C LEU A 511 -14.70 24.34 2.82
N PRO A 512 -13.38 24.07 2.74
CA PRO A 512 -12.43 24.61 3.71
C PRO A 512 -12.45 26.15 3.70
N PRO A 513 -12.03 26.81 4.79
CA PRO A 513 -11.75 28.24 4.78
C PRO A 513 -10.78 28.62 3.65
N VAL A 514 -10.93 29.82 3.10
CA VAL A 514 -10.01 30.34 2.08
C VAL A 514 -8.58 30.38 2.63
N ASN A 515 -7.60 29.98 1.81
CA ASN A 515 -6.18 29.86 2.19
C ASN A 515 -5.91 28.80 3.27
N THR A 516 -6.72 27.75 3.36
CA THR A 516 -6.41 26.61 4.23
C THR A 516 -5.19 25.86 3.69
N THR A 517 -4.23 25.62 4.57
CA THR A 517 -3.09 24.73 4.34
C THR A 517 -3.18 23.54 5.30
N CYS A 518 -3.05 22.33 4.76
CA CYS A 518 -2.97 21.08 5.52
C CYS A 518 -1.55 20.53 5.49
N GLU A 519 -0.98 20.23 6.66
CA GLU A 519 0.35 19.63 6.77
C GLU A 519 0.32 18.13 6.42
N ALA A 520 1.42 17.62 5.87
CA ALA A 520 1.64 16.19 5.71
C ALA A 520 1.85 15.50 7.06
N ASP A 521 1.22 14.34 7.25
CA ASP A 521 1.44 13.49 8.44
C ASP A 521 2.57 12.47 8.22
N GLN A 522 3.20 12.49 7.05
CA GLN A 522 4.25 11.57 6.65
C GLN A 522 5.44 12.31 6.07
N MET A 523 6.63 11.77 6.30
CA MET A 523 7.87 12.26 5.72
C MET A 523 8.62 11.11 5.05
N PRO A 524 9.31 11.37 3.92
CA PRO A 524 10.21 10.39 3.33
C PRO A 524 11.31 9.99 4.33
N PHE A 525 11.75 8.73 4.28
CA PHE A 525 12.75 8.14 5.18
C PHE A 525 12.34 8.04 6.67
N GLY A 526 11.08 8.32 7.02
CA GLY A 526 10.58 8.21 8.39
C GLY A 526 10.80 9.47 9.26
N PRO A 527 10.38 9.41 10.54
CA PRO A 527 10.57 10.51 11.49
C PRO A 527 12.06 10.69 11.84
N ASP A 528 12.41 11.90 12.28
CA ASP A 528 13.78 12.34 12.52
C ASP A 528 14.45 11.62 13.71
N ASP A 529 15.65 11.07 13.51
CA ASP A 529 16.54 10.70 14.61
C ASP A 529 17.44 11.88 15.05
N HIS A 530 17.51 12.96 14.26
CA HIS A 530 18.41 14.10 14.46
C HIS A 530 17.78 15.32 15.16
N GLU A 531 16.49 15.28 15.52
CA GLU A 531 15.93 16.12 16.60
C GLU A 531 16.17 15.53 18.01
N ARG A 532 17.19 14.69 18.16
CA ARG A 532 17.76 14.42 19.49
C ARG A 532 18.76 15.53 19.84
N GLU A 533 18.23 16.65 20.35
CA GLU A 533 19.03 17.62 21.11
C GLU A 533 19.65 16.95 22.36
N PRO A 534 20.79 17.48 22.86
CA PRO A 534 21.74 16.74 23.66
C PRO A 534 21.29 16.58 25.11
N ALA A 535 21.41 15.35 25.62
CA ALA A 535 21.53 15.00 27.04
C ALA A 535 20.72 15.88 28.01
N MET A 536 19.43 16.00 27.76
CA MET A 536 18.48 16.20 28.84
C MET A 536 17.81 14.85 29.05
N THR A 537 17.90 14.34 30.27
CA THR A 537 17.14 13.20 30.77
C THR A 537 15.68 13.33 30.32
N THR A 538 15.31 12.68 29.22
CA THR A 538 13.93 12.62 28.74
C THR A 538 13.52 11.16 28.69
N THR A 539 12.85 10.75 29.76
CA THR A 539 11.64 9.94 29.62
C THR A 539 10.88 10.41 28.39
N LYS A 540 10.79 9.56 27.34
CA LYS A 540 9.68 9.59 26.38
C LYS A 540 8.40 9.84 27.19
N PRO A 541 7.44 10.69 26.77
CA PRO A 541 6.11 10.54 27.33
C PRO A 541 5.68 9.11 26.95
N PRO A 542 5.44 8.22 27.92
CA PRO A 542 5.16 6.85 27.60
C PRO A 542 3.82 6.87 26.87
N TYR A 543 3.79 6.42 25.62
CA TYR A 543 2.60 5.70 25.20
C TYR A 543 2.42 4.60 26.25
N PRO A 544 1.25 4.50 26.90
CA PRO A 544 1.08 3.55 27.99
C PRO A 544 1.38 2.15 27.43
N ARG A 545 2.46 1.53 27.94
CA ARG A 545 2.79 0.14 27.64
C ARG A 545 1.54 -0.69 27.91
N THR A 546 1.19 -1.54 26.97
CA THR A 546 -0.05 -2.31 27.14
C THR A 546 0.15 -3.29 28.28
N PRO A 547 -0.69 -3.25 29.33
CA PRO A 547 -0.65 -4.26 30.38
C PRO A 547 -1.07 -5.60 29.80
N ILE A 548 -0.19 -6.61 29.85
CA ILE A 548 -0.47 -7.96 29.37
C ILE A 548 -0.32 -8.95 30.52
N TRP A 549 -1.26 -9.88 30.61
CA TRP A 549 -1.09 -11.12 31.35
C TRP A 549 -0.94 -12.29 30.37
N LEU A 550 0.09 -13.12 30.55
CA LEU A 550 0.36 -14.29 29.72
C LEU A 550 0.02 -15.58 30.47
N ASP A 551 -0.85 -16.42 29.91
CA ASP A 551 -1.16 -17.77 30.40
C ASP A 551 -0.61 -18.80 29.42
N CYS A 552 0.37 -19.60 29.85
CA CYS A 552 1.14 -20.49 28.97
C CYS A 552 1.40 -21.87 29.57
N ASP A 553 1.72 -22.85 28.74
CA ASP A 553 2.09 -24.21 29.12
C ASP A 553 3.49 -24.55 28.62
N THR A 554 4.44 -23.68 29.01
CA THR A 554 5.74 -23.49 28.34
C THR A 554 6.39 -24.72 27.71
N GLY A 555 6.18 -24.81 26.40
CA GLY A 555 6.95 -25.55 25.42
C GLY A 555 7.75 -24.66 24.47
N HIS A 556 8.07 -25.20 23.29
CA HIS A 556 9.00 -24.58 22.34
C HIS A 556 8.50 -23.24 21.82
N ASP A 557 7.23 -23.18 21.45
CA ASP A 557 6.50 -22.00 20.99
C ASP A 557 6.28 -20.99 22.12
N ASP A 558 5.79 -21.43 23.29
CA ASP A 558 5.62 -20.53 24.44
C ASP A 558 6.91 -19.83 24.86
N ALA A 559 8.07 -20.49 24.72
CA ALA A 559 9.37 -19.88 25.04
C ALA A 559 9.61 -18.61 24.21
N PHE A 560 9.23 -18.62 22.93
CA PHE A 560 9.29 -17.45 22.07
C PHE A 560 8.22 -16.42 22.43
N ALA A 561 7.04 -16.87 22.89
CA ALA A 561 6.03 -15.96 23.41
C ALA A 561 6.59 -15.19 24.62
N ILE A 562 7.20 -15.89 25.57
CA ILE A 562 7.82 -15.28 26.74
C ILE A 562 8.92 -14.29 26.34
N LEU A 563 9.79 -14.66 25.39
CA LEU A 563 10.83 -13.76 24.86
C LEU A 563 10.22 -12.46 24.33
N LEU A 564 9.22 -12.56 23.46
CA LEU A 564 8.58 -11.40 22.83
C LEU A 564 7.82 -10.54 23.84
N ALA A 565 7.06 -11.14 24.76
CA ALA A 565 6.34 -10.40 25.81
C ALA A 565 7.30 -9.68 26.77
N ALA A 566 8.40 -10.33 27.13
CA ALA A 566 9.32 -9.83 28.14
C ALA A 566 10.38 -8.86 27.57
N ARG A 567 10.61 -8.81 26.26
CA ARG A 567 11.58 -7.89 25.64
C ARG A 567 10.95 -6.79 24.78
N SER A 568 9.65 -6.85 24.50
CA SER A 568 8.95 -5.79 23.76
C SER A 568 8.84 -4.48 24.56
N ASP A 569 9.21 -3.37 23.92
CA ASP A 569 9.06 -2.02 24.49
C ASP A 569 7.59 -1.55 24.59
N ASP A 570 6.69 -2.19 23.85
CA ASP A 570 5.26 -1.87 23.79
C ASP A 570 4.44 -2.63 24.85
N VAL A 571 5.04 -3.61 25.53
CA VAL A 571 4.36 -4.51 26.47
C VAL A 571 4.80 -4.23 27.92
N ASN A 572 3.82 -4.14 28.81
CA ASN A 572 4.01 -4.23 30.25
C ASN A 572 3.52 -5.61 30.71
N LEU A 573 4.43 -6.59 30.80
CA LEU A 573 4.08 -7.94 31.23
C LEU A 573 3.85 -7.97 32.74
N LEU A 574 2.57 -8.01 33.15
CA LEU A 574 2.13 -7.95 34.54
C LEU A 574 2.51 -9.21 35.34
N GLY A 575 2.50 -10.35 34.67
CA GLY A 575 2.76 -11.65 35.26
C GLY A 575 2.48 -12.77 34.26
N ILE A 576 2.96 -13.96 34.62
CA ILE A 576 2.76 -15.17 33.82
C ILE A 576 2.08 -16.22 34.69
N SER A 577 0.95 -16.75 34.26
CA SER A 577 0.37 -17.97 34.83
C SER A 577 0.74 -19.18 33.97
N THR A 578 0.96 -20.31 34.63
CA THR A 578 1.22 -21.55 33.92
C THR A 578 0.06 -22.53 34.01
N VAL A 579 -0.12 -23.32 32.97
CA VAL A 579 -1.12 -24.38 32.90
C VAL A 579 -0.45 -25.69 32.44
N TYR A 580 -1.13 -26.81 32.67
CA TYR A 580 -0.77 -28.08 32.04
C TYR A 580 -1.13 -28.03 30.55
N GLY A 581 -0.43 -28.82 29.75
CA GLY A 581 -0.69 -28.96 28.32
C GLY A 581 0.51 -29.66 27.71
N ASN A 582 1.41 -28.94 27.02
CA ASN A 582 2.63 -29.49 26.42
C ASN A 582 3.38 -30.46 27.35
N ALA A 583 3.47 -30.13 28.65
CA ALA A 583 3.98 -31.01 29.70
C ALA A 583 3.14 -30.90 31.00
N PRO A 584 3.42 -31.72 32.04
CA PRO A 584 2.82 -31.54 33.36
C PRO A 584 3.13 -30.15 33.94
N LEU A 585 2.22 -29.60 34.76
CA LEU A 585 2.34 -28.24 35.31
C LEU A 585 3.68 -27.96 35.99
N GLN A 586 4.28 -28.95 36.67
CA GLN A 586 5.60 -28.76 37.30
C GLN A 586 6.68 -28.42 36.28
N ASN A 587 6.63 -29.06 35.11
CA ASN A 587 7.58 -28.86 34.03
C ASN A 587 7.31 -27.53 33.31
N THR A 588 6.05 -27.22 32.95
CA THR A 588 5.72 -25.95 32.29
C THR A 588 6.07 -24.74 33.17
N THR A 589 5.85 -24.86 34.49
CA THR A 589 6.29 -23.87 35.48
C THR A 589 7.80 -23.74 35.55
N TYR A 590 8.53 -24.86 35.54
CA TYR A 590 9.99 -24.85 35.54
C TYR A 590 10.54 -24.20 34.26
N ASN A 591 10.05 -24.61 33.09
CA ASN A 591 10.48 -24.11 31.78
C ASN A 591 10.24 -22.60 31.66
N THR A 592 9.06 -22.11 32.10
CA THR A 592 8.75 -20.67 32.13
C THR A 592 9.81 -19.88 32.91
N ARG A 593 10.14 -20.35 34.11
CA ARG A 593 11.15 -19.69 34.96
C ARG A 593 12.56 -19.79 34.35
N ALA A 594 12.88 -20.91 33.72
CA ALA A 594 14.17 -21.12 33.06
C ALA A 594 14.34 -20.20 31.84
N ILE A 595 13.29 -19.99 31.03
CA ILE A 595 13.30 -19.02 29.94
C ILE A 595 13.45 -17.59 30.47
N LEU A 596 12.69 -17.19 31.50
CA LEU A 596 12.85 -15.88 32.14
C LEU A 596 14.27 -15.67 32.67
N LYS A 597 14.90 -16.72 33.22
CA LYS A 597 16.31 -16.69 33.61
C LYS A 597 17.23 -16.46 32.41
N ALA A 598 17.03 -17.22 31.32
CA ALA A 598 17.85 -17.12 30.12
C ALA A 598 17.82 -15.71 29.53
N ILE A 599 16.66 -15.06 29.49
CA ILE A 599 16.50 -13.71 28.93
C ILE A 599 16.69 -12.58 29.97
N GLY A 600 17.12 -12.90 31.20
CA GLY A 600 17.42 -11.91 32.23
C GLY A 600 16.19 -11.16 32.79
N ARG A 601 15.01 -11.79 32.79
CA ARG A 601 13.73 -11.21 33.23
C ARG A 601 13.08 -11.97 34.40
N GLU A 602 13.88 -12.44 35.35
CA GLU A 602 13.37 -13.09 36.59
C GLU A 602 12.57 -12.16 37.52
N ASP A 603 12.52 -10.86 37.21
CA ASP A 603 11.65 -9.89 37.89
C ASP A 603 10.16 -10.17 37.66
N ILE A 604 9.81 -10.85 36.57
CA ILE A 604 8.43 -11.16 36.19
C ILE A 604 7.90 -12.33 37.04
N PRO A 605 6.79 -12.17 37.78
CA PRO A 605 6.27 -13.20 38.66
C PRO A 605 5.57 -14.34 37.87
N VAL A 606 5.90 -15.58 38.22
CA VAL A 606 5.31 -16.79 37.64
C VAL A 606 4.38 -17.47 38.66
N TYR A 607 3.15 -17.77 38.26
CA TYR A 607 2.09 -18.35 39.10
C TYR A 607 1.64 -19.72 38.56
N PRO A 608 1.87 -20.83 39.28
CA PRO A 608 1.36 -22.13 38.90
C PRO A 608 -0.17 -22.18 38.96
N GLY A 609 -0.81 -22.50 37.83
CA GLY A 609 -2.26 -22.58 37.69
C GLY A 609 -2.79 -24.00 37.76
N ALA A 610 -3.71 -24.34 36.86
CA ALA A 610 -4.35 -25.65 36.82
C ALA A 610 -3.37 -26.75 36.38
N SER A 611 -3.40 -27.88 37.06
CA SER A 611 -2.55 -29.04 36.74
C SER A 611 -3.24 -30.08 35.86
N LYS A 612 -4.54 -29.93 35.61
CA LYS A 612 -5.37 -30.84 34.80
C LYS A 612 -6.71 -30.17 34.41
N PRO A 613 -7.45 -30.73 33.42
CA PRO A 613 -8.77 -30.26 33.06
C PRO A 613 -9.79 -30.55 34.16
N SER A 614 -10.91 -29.85 34.14
CA SER A 614 -11.96 -30.03 35.17
C SER A 614 -12.62 -31.41 35.12
N TYR A 615 -12.80 -31.99 33.92
CA TYR A 615 -13.60 -33.19 33.71
C TYR A 615 -12.85 -34.36 33.05
N ARG A 616 -11.61 -34.13 32.60
CA ARG A 616 -10.83 -35.09 31.81
C ARG A 616 -9.50 -35.42 32.47
N GLN A 617 -8.83 -36.44 31.97
CA GLN A 617 -7.41 -36.65 32.28
C GLN A 617 -6.58 -35.61 31.52
N ALA A 618 -5.45 -35.21 32.09
CA ALA A 618 -4.53 -34.30 31.42
C ALA A 618 -3.92 -34.96 30.18
N ALA A 619 -3.98 -34.27 29.05
CA ALA A 619 -3.27 -34.64 27.83
C ALA A 619 -1.93 -33.89 27.80
N HIS A 620 -0.90 -34.53 27.26
CA HIS A 620 0.44 -33.98 27.09
C HIS A 620 0.96 -34.25 25.67
N ALA A 621 1.94 -33.47 25.21
CA ALA A 621 2.49 -33.56 23.86
C ALA A 621 3.99 -33.94 23.84
N PRO A 622 4.40 -35.07 24.44
CA PRO A 622 5.82 -35.47 24.46
C PRO A 622 6.37 -35.74 23.05
N ASP A 623 5.50 -36.10 22.10
CA ASP A 623 5.88 -36.34 20.70
C ASP A 623 6.30 -35.06 19.96
N ILE A 624 5.88 -33.89 20.44
CA ILE A 624 6.19 -32.58 19.85
C ILE A 624 7.22 -31.81 20.69
N HIS A 625 7.06 -31.87 22.01
CA HIS A 625 7.79 -31.02 22.96
C HIS A 625 8.84 -31.77 23.78
N GLY A 626 8.90 -33.09 23.66
CA GLY A 626 9.73 -33.95 24.50
C GLY A 626 9.18 -34.13 25.92
N ALA A 627 9.85 -34.97 26.71
CA ALA A 627 9.36 -35.39 28.03
C ALA A 627 9.37 -34.25 29.07
N SER A 628 10.30 -33.30 28.94
CA SER A 628 10.33 -32.10 29.79
C SER A 628 9.38 -30.99 29.32
N GLY A 629 8.84 -31.09 28.11
CA GLY A 629 8.09 -30.00 27.45
C GLY A 629 8.99 -29.01 26.69
N LEU A 630 10.30 -29.02 26.89
CA LEU A 630 11.25 -28.16 26.19
C LEU A 630 12.58 -28.91 25.97
N ASP A 631 12.50 -30.12 25.42
CA ASP A 631 13.69 -30.93 25.09
C ASP A 631 14.44 -30.34 23.89
N GLY A 632 15.62 -30.88 23.56
CA GLY A 632 16.34 -30.48 22.36
C GLY A 632 17.31 -29.31 22.52
N THR A 633 17.47 -28.77 23.73
CA THR A 633 18.49 -27.77 24.06
C THR A 633 19.32 -28.17 25.27
N HIS A 634 20.60 -27.78 25.26
CA HIS A 634 21.50 -27.89 26.42
C HIS A 634 21.74 -26.55 27.12
N CYS A 635 21.18 -25.47 26.58
CA CYS A 635 21.43 -24.09 26.99
C CYS A 635 20.37 -23.55 27.98
N LEU A 636 19.45 -24.40 28.45
CA LEU A 636 18.38 -23.99 29.36
C LEU A 636 18.94 -23.87 30.81
N PRO A 637 18.94 -22.67 31.43
CA PRO A 637 19.53 -22.47 32.74
C PRO A 637 18.61 -22.91 33.88
N GLU A 638 19.18 -23.26 35.03
CA GLU A 638 18.41 -23.54 36.25
C GLU A 638 17.81 -22.23 36.81
N PRO A 639 16.48 -22.16 37.04
CA PRO A 639 15.83 -20.94 37.49
C PRO A 639 16.09 -20.64 38.97
N THR A 640 16.53 -19.41 39.27
CA THR A 640 16.83 -18.99 40.66
C THR A 640 15.63 -18.39 41.38
N ALA A 641 14.76 -17.64 40.69
CA ALA A 641 13.54 -17.10 41.28
C ALA A 641 12.49 -18.19 41.50
N LEU A 642 11.93 -18.32 42.71
CA LEU A 642 10.87 -19.29 43.02
C LEU A 642 9.52 -18.90 42.39
N ALA A 643 8.73 -19.90 41.99
CA ALA A 643 7.34 -19.68 41.60
C ALA A 643 6.54 -19.13 42.79
N ARG A 644 5.56 -18.26 42.51
CA ARG A 644 4.68 -17.69 43.54
C ARG A 644 3.69 -18.75 44.01
N THR A 645 3.36 -18.72 45.31
CA THR A 645 2.41 -19.66 45.93
C THR A 645 0.96 -19.19 45.87
N THR A 646 0.74 -17.92 45.51
CA THR A 646 -0.59 -17.34 45.31
C THR A 646 -1.31 -18.05 44.17
N ASN A 647 -2.62 -18.25 44.31
CA ASN A 647 -3.45 -18.86 43.27
C ASN A 647 -3.37 -18.04 41.97
N ALA A 648 -3.01 -18.69 40.84
CA ALA A 648 -2.82 -18.01 39.55
C ALA A 648 -4.06 -17.25 39.07
N VAL A 649 -5.26 -17.80 39.24
CA VAL A 649 -6.52 -17.14 38.84
C VAL A 649 -6.77 -15.89 39.67
N GLN A 650 -6.48 -15.95 40.98
CA GLN A 650 -6.61 -14.79 41.87
C GLN A 650 -5.59 -13.70 41.52
N ALA A 651 -4.32 -14.08 41.31
CA ALA A 651 -3.27 -13.14 40.93
C ALA A 651 -3.54 -12.47 39.56
N MET A 652 -4.07 -13.25 38.61
CA MET A 652 -4.51 -12.76 37.30
C MET A 652 -5.65 -11.75 37.45
N TYR A 653 -6.68 -12.06 38.24
CA TYR A 653 -7.78 -11.14 38.52
C TYR A 653 -7.29 -9.84 39.18
N GLU A 654 -6.47 -9.94 40.23
CA GLU A 654 -5.95 -8.79 40.97
C GLU A 654 -5.12 -7.87 40.07
N SER A 655 -4.25 -8.45 39.25
CA SER A 655 -3.38 -7.68 38.36
C SER A 655 -4.16 -7.03 37.22
N LEU A 656 -5.06 -7.77 36.55
CA LEU A 656 -5.88 -7.22 35.46
C LEU A 656 -6.87 -6.15 35.97
N SER A 657 -7.41 -6.32 37.18
CA SER A 657 -8.37 -5.36 37.77
C SER A 657 -7.70 -4.10 38.32
N ALA A 658 -6.40 -4.16 38.65
CA ALA A 658 -5.63 -3.01 39.10
C ALA A 658 -5.33 -2.03 37.96
N GLU A 659 -5.33 -2.51 36.72
CA GLU A 659 -5.14 -1.67 35.54
C GLU A 659 -6.40 -0.87 35.20
N PRO A 660 -6.27 0.26 34.48
CA PRO A 660 -7.43 1.02 34.01
C PRO A 660 -8.39 0.16 33.17
N ALA A 661 -9.70 0.41 33.30
CA ALA A 661 -10.70 -0.31 32.51
C ALA A 661 -10.47 -0.07 31.00
N GLY A 662 -10.52 -1.14 30.22
CA GLY A 662 -10.32 -1.14 28.78
C GLY A 662 -8.86 -1.05 28.33
N THR A 663 -7.87 -1.27 29.22
CA THR A 663 -6.45 -1.24 28.84
C THR A 663 -5.75 -2.60 28.92
N ALA A 664 -6.04 -3.42 29.92
CA ALA A 664 -5.34 -4.69 30.15
C ALA A 664 -5.79 -5.78 29.18
N TRP A 665 -4.84 -6.60 28.73
CA TRP A 665 -5.07 -7.67 27.76
C TRP A 665 -4.65 -9.03 28.32
N LEU A 666 -5.44 -10.05 28.02
CA LEU A 666 -5.17 -11.42 28.42
C LEU A 666 -4.73 -12.22 27.20
N VAL A 667 -3.60 -12.90 27.29
CA VAL A 667 -3.05 -13.73 26.21
C VAL A 667 -2.93 -15.16 26.72
N ALA A 668 -3.64 -16.09 26.08
CA ALA A 668 -3.60 -17.51 26.39
C ALA A 668 -2.95 -18.26 25.24
N VAL A 669 -1.83 -18.91 25.50
CA VAL A 669 -1.08 -19.71 24.53
C VAL A 669 -1.04 -21.20 24.89
N GLY A 670 -1.70 -21.59 25.98
CA GLY A 670 -1.92 -22.97 26.39
C GLY A 670 -3.40 -23.33 26.61
N ALA A 671 -3.64 -24.43 27.32
CA ALA A 671 -5.00 -24.89 27.64
C ALA A 671 -5.82 -23.83 28.40
N LEU A 672 -7.06 -23.59 27.98
CA LEU A 672 -7.91 -22.49 28.48
C LEU A 672 -8.48 -22.68 29.89
N THR A 673 -7.97 -23.65 30.66
CA THR A 673 -8.50 -24.02 31.99
C THR A 673 -8.40 -22.87 33.00
N ASN A 674 -7.27 -22.15 33.03
CA ASN A 674 -7.10 -20.98 33.91
C ASN A 674 -8.03 -19.83 33.50
N ILE A 675 -8.15 -19.59 32.19
CA ILE A 675 -8.99 -18.54 31.60
C ILE A 675 -10.47 -18.78 31.88
N ALA A 676 -10.95 -20.01 31.69
CA ALA A 676 -12.32 -20.39 32.03
C ALA A 676 -12.58 -20.24 33.53
N ALA A 677 -11.63 -20.64 34.39
CA ALA A 677 -11.76 -20.46 35.83
C ALA A 677 -11.79 -18.98 36.25
N LEU A 678 -11.01 -18.11 35.59
CA LEU A 678 -11.02 -16.66 35.79
C LEU A 678 -12.39 -16.06 35.53
N PHE A 679 -12.94 -16.27 34.33
CA PHE A 679 -14.23 -15.67 33.97
C PHE A 679 -15.42 -16.34 34.66
N SER A 680 -15.27 -17.59 35.11
CA SER A 680 -16.27 -18.25 35.96
C SER A 680 -16.33 -17.63 37.37
N ARG A 681 -15.18 -17.31 37.98
CA ARG A 681 -15.10 -16.72 39.33
C ARG A 681 -15.30 -15.21 39.34
N HIS A 682 -14.84 -14.53 38.29
CA HIS A 682 -14.83 -13.07 38.17
C HIS A 682 -15.51 -12.64 36.85
N PRO A 683 -16.82 -12.87 36.68
CA PRO A 683 -17.52 -12.63 35.40
C PRO A 683 -17.50 -11.16 34.95
N ARG A 684 -17.47 -10.21 35.90
CA ARG A 684 -17.38 -8.77 35.60
C ARG A 684 -16.03 -8.33 35.02
N LEU A 685 -15.01 -9.18 35.08
CA LEU A 685 -13.71 -8.87 34.49
C LEU A 685 -13.79 -8.74 32.96
N VAL A 686 -14.76 -9.40 32.32
CA VAL A 686 -14.98 -9.31 30.87
C VAL A 686 -15.19 -7.86 30.43
N ASP A 687 -15.93 -7.07 31.22
CA ASP A 687 -16.19 -5.66 30.93
C ASP A 687 -14.93 -4.79 31.09
N HIS A 688 -14.05 -5.20 32.01
CA HIS A 688 -12.85 -4.47 32.40
C HIS A 688 -11.67 -4.64 31.45
N ILE A 689 -11.46 -5.84 30.89
CA ILE A 689 -10.33 -6.07 29.97
C ILE A 689 -10.56 -5.44 28.59
N ALA A 690 -9.47 -5.05 27.95
CA ALA A 690 -9.44 -4.57 26.57
C ALA A 690 -9.69 -5.70 25.56
N GLY A 691 -9.14 -6.90 25.84
CA GLY A 691 -9.26 -8.04 24.95
C GLY A 691 -8.64 -9.32 25.48
N LEU A 692 -9.01 -10.42 24.81
CA LEU A 692 -8.49 -11.76 25.02
C LEU A 692 -7.93 -12.27 23.70
N SER A 693 -6.72 -12.81 23.71
CA SER A 693 -6.13 -13.48 22.56
C SER A 693 -5.80 -14.91 22.90
N ILE A 694 -6.13 -15.82 21.98
CA ILE A 694 -6.01 -17.26 22.19
C ILE A 694 -5.22 -17.85 21.01
N MET A 695 -4.09 -18.48 21.29
CA MET A 695 -3.50 -19.45 20.36
C MET A 695 -4.28 -20.75 20.51
N GLY A 696 -5.01 -21.11 19.47
CA GLY A 696 -5.71 -22.39 19.46
C GLY A 696 -6.80 -22.46 18.42
N GLY A 697 -7.21 -23.71 18.15
CA GLY A 697 -8.22 -24.03 17.16
C GLY A 697 -7.68 -24.18 15.73
N ALA A 698 -8.55 -24.70 14.87
CA ALA A 698 -8.32 -24.85 13.45
C ALA A 698 -9.64 -24.65 12.72
N VAL A 699 -9.64 -23.84 11.67
CA VAL A 699 -10.82 -23.52 10.84
C VAL A 699 -10.90 -24.47 9.65
N GLY A 700 -9.78 -24.67 8.94
CA GLY A 700 -9.69 -25.52 7.76
C GLY A 700 -10.41 -24.94 6.53
N GLY A 701 -10.67 -25.81 5.54
CA GLY A 701 -11.51 -25.47 4.38
C GLY A 701 -10.94 -24.42 3.42
N GLY A 702 -9.62 -24.22 3.40
CA GLY A 702 -8.97 -23.20 2.57
C GLY A 702 -9.12 -21.78 3.12
N PHE A 703 -9.34 -21.62 4.43
CA PHE A 703 -9.40 -20.31 5.10
C PHE A 703 -8.13 -19.48 4.88
N THR A 704 -6.98 -20.13 4.74
CA THR A 704 -5.71 -19.52 4.34
C THR A 704 -4.93 -20.43 3.39
N ASP A 705 -3.89 -19.89 2.76
CA ASP A 705 -2.92 -20.66 1.95
C ASP A 705 -1.86 -21.40 2.80
N ALA A 706 -2.05 -21.47 4.12
CA ALA A 706 -1.08 -22.10 5.01
C ALA A 706 -1.00 -23.61 4.74
N PRO A 707 0.21 -24.21 4.74
CA PRO A 707 0.34 -25.65 4.58
C PRO A 707 -0.30 -26.36 5.77
N MET A 708 -1.31 -27.18 5.49
CA MET A 708 -1.93 -28.07 6.48
C MET A 708 -1.17 -29.39 6.53
N GLY A 709 -1.03 -29.95 7.74
CA GLY A 709 -0.23 -31.16 7.96
C GLY A 709 -0.83 -32.40 7.30
N THR A 710 0.03 -33.33 6.89
CA THR A 710 -0.34 -34.69 6.47
C THR A 710 0.26 -35.69 7.46
N VAL A 711 -0.55 -36.58 8.02
CA VAL A 711 -0.06 -37.67 8.88
C VAL A 711 -0.07 -39.00 8.15
N ALA A 712 1.04 -39.74 8.26
CA ALA A 712 1.20 -41.03 7.65
C ALA A 712 0.10 -42.01 8.14
N GLY A 713 -0.76 -42.45 7.20
CA GLY A 713 -1.89 -43.35 7.50
C GLY A 713 -3.22 -42.65 7.80
N GLU A 714 -3.23 -41.33 8.03
CA GLU A 714 -4.45 -40.55 8.32
C GLU A 714 -4.81 -39.53 7.22
N GLY A 715 -3.85 -39.13 6.38
CA GLY A 715 -4.08 -38.18 5.28
C GLY A 715 -3.96 -36.70 5.69
N GLU A 716 -4.53 -35.82 4.88
CA GLU A 716 -4.53 -34.36 5.12
C GLU A 716 -5.45 -34.01 6.30
N ARG A 717 -4.95 -33.13 7.19
CA ARG A 717 -5.71 -32.63 8.33
C ARG A 717 -5.37 -31.17 8.64
N PHE A 718 -6.35 -30.44 9.15
CA PHE A 718 -6.14 -29.06 9.61
C PHE A 718 -6.01 -28.96 11.14
N GLY A 719 -6.34 -30.01 11.90
CA GLY A 719 -5.96 -30.12 13.32
C GLY A 719 -4.57 -30.74 13.53
N ASN A 720 -3.92 -30.42 14.65
CA ASN A 720 -2.61 -30.99 15.02
C ASN A 720 -2.69 -32.14 16.04
N HIS A 721 -3.79 -32.29 16.79
CA HIS A 721 -3.97 -33.41 17.71
C HIS A 721 -4.91 -34.48 17.17
N THR A 722 -6.02 -34.05 16.58
CA THR A 722 -6.93 -34.91 15.80
C THR A 722 -7.04 -34.34 14.38
N PRO A 723 -7.73 -35.01 13.43
CA PRO A 723 -7.92 -34.45 12.10
C PRO A 723 -8.51 -33.02 12.07
N TYR A 724 -9.26 -32.64 13.12
CA TYR A 724 -10.01 -31.39 13.18
C TYR A 724 -9.69 -30.50 14.39
N ALA A 725 -9.05 -31.06 15.42
CA ALA A 725 -8.82 -30.35 16.68
C ALA A 725 -7.34 -29.98 16.85
N GLU A 726 -7.13 -28.73 17.23
CA GLU A 726 -5.87 -28.21 17.73
C GLU A 726 -5.69 -28.59 19.23
N PHE A 727 -4.45 -28.79 19.64
CA PHE A 727 -4.04 -29.35 20.93
C PHE A 727 -4.51 -28.56 22.16
N ASN A 728 -4.35 -27.23 22.19
CA ASN A 728 -4.78 -26.39 23.32
C ASN A 728 -6.29 -26.46 23.53
N ILE A 729 -7.06 -26.41 22.44
CA ILE A 729 -8.52 -26.59 22.49
C ILE A 729 -8.89 -28.03 22.89
N TYR A 730 -8.12 -29.02 22.45
CA TYR A 730 -8.34 -30.42 22.80
C TYR A 730 -8.02 -30.74 24.27
N CYS A 731 -7.05 -30.05 24.88
CA CYS A 731 -6.63 -30.27 26.26
C CYS A 731 -7.73 -29.96 27.28
N ASP A 732 -8.58 -28.97 27.00
CA ASP A 732 -9.75 -28.65 27.83
C ASP A 732 -10.89 -28.06 26.96
N PRO A 733 -11.62 -28.91 26.22
CA PRO A 733 -12.66 -28.44 25.32
C PRO A 733 -13.86 -27.89 26.09
N GLU A 734 -14.07 -28.31 27.34
CA GLU A 734 -15.08 -27.73 28.22
C GLU A 734 -14.73 -26.29 28.60
N ALA A 735 -13.47 -26.02 28.97
CA ALA A 735 -12.98 -24.66 29.20
C ALA A 735 -13.02 -23.81 27.92
N ALA A 736 -12.57 -24.35 26.79
CA ALA A 736 -12.62 -23.66 25.50
C ALA A 736 -14.05 -23.29 25.11
N ARG A 737 -15.00 -24.23 25.26
CA ARG A 737 -16.43 -23.94 25.04
C ARG A 737 -16.93 -22.85 25.97
N ALA A 738 -16.58 -22.87 27.26
CA ALA A 738 -17.02 -21.87 28.22
C ALA A 738 -16.51 -20.46 27.86
N VAL A 739 -15.26 -20.36 27.40
CA VAL A 739 -14.65 -19.09 26.95
C VAL A 739 -15.27 -18.62 25.63
N LEU A 740 -15.29 -19.48 24.60
CA LEU A 740 -15.72 -19.10 23.24
C LEU A 740 -17.24 -18.92 23.11
N SER A 741 -18.05 -19.55 23.97
CA SER A 741 -19.51 -19.39 23.95
C SER A 741 -20.00 -18.19 24.78
N ASN A 742 -19.10 -17.51 25.51
CA ASN A 742 -19.46 -16.32 26.27
C ASN A 742 -19.55 -15.12 25.32
N ALA A 743 -20.77 -14.63 25.05
CA ALA A 743 -21.01 -13.57 24.08
C ALA A 743 -20.21 -12.28 24.34
N ALA A 744 -20.12 -11.85 25.61
CA ALA A 744 -19.40 -10.63 25.98
C ALA A 744 -17.87 -10.79 25.79
N LEU A 745 -17.36 -12.00 26.01
CA LEU A 745 -15.95 -12.30 25.81
C LEU A 745 -15.64 -12.53 24.32
N ALA A 746 -16.57 -13.11 23.56
CA ALA A 746 -16.42 -13.39 22.14
C ALA A 746 -16.15 -12.13 21.31
N GLU A 747 -16.84 -11.02 21.60
CA GLU A 747 -16.60 -9.71 20.94
C GLU A 747 -15.17 -9.18 21.19
N LYS A 748 -14.58 -9.57 22.31
CA LYS A 748 -13.23 -9.19 22.75
C LYS A 748 -12.17 -10.24 22.44
N THR A 749 -12.56 -11.39 21.89
CA THR A 749 -11.67 -12.54 21.66
C THR A 749 -11.08 -12.51 20.26
N THR A 750 -9.76 -12.64 20.17
CA THR A 750 -9.04 -12.89 18.92
C THR A 750 -8.49 -14.31 18.96
N LEU A 751 -9.02 -15.17 18.09
CA LEU A 751 -8.56 -16.55 17.94
C LEU A 751 -7.45 -16.61 16.88
N ILE A 752 -6.36 -17.29 17.21
CA ILE A 752 -5.18 -17.46 16.36
C ILE A 752 -5.03 -18.96 16.09
N PRO A 753 -5.72 -19.48 15.05
CA PRO A 753 -5.76 -20.91 14.75
C PRO A 753 -4.52 -21.38 13.97
N LEU A 754 -4.41 -22.71 13.79
CA LEU A 754 -3.38 -23.33 12.96
C LEU A 754 -3.32 -22.78 11.54
N ASP A 755 -4.46 -22.37 10.98
CA ASP A 755 -4.56 -21.72 9.67
C ASP A 755 -3.72 -20.43 9.57
N LEU A 756 -3.49 -19.75 10.70
CA LEU A 756 -2.59 -18.61 10.77
C LEU A 756 -1.18 -19.04 11.19
N THR A 757 -1.05 -19.86 12.24
CA THR A 757 0.28 -20.19 12.79
C THR A 757 1.13 -21.02 11.83
N HIS A 758 0.53 -21.84 10.95
CA HIS A 758 1.26 -22.60 9.93
C HIS A 758 1.79 -21.75 8.77
N GLN A 759 1.42 -20.46 8.68
CA GLN A 759 2.03 -19.52 7.72
C GLN A 759 3.45 -19.13 8.14
N PHE A 760 3.78 -19.35 9.41
CA PHE A 760 5.03 -18.94 10.01
C PHE A 760 5.99 -20.16 10.03
N LEU A 761 6.81 -20.28 8.98
CA LEU A 761 7.64 -21.47 8.73
C LEU A 761 9.11 -21.30 9.14
N ALA A 762 9.70 -22.40 9.59
CA ALA A 762 11.03 -22.41 10.20
C ALA A 762 12.15 -22.45 9.18
N THR A 763 12.12 -21.54 8.23
CA THR A 763 13.03 -21.61 7.09
C THR A 763 14.47 -21.55 7.56
N SER A 764 15.35 -22.18 6.78
CA SER A 764 16.80 -22.16 7.03
C SER A 764 17.34 -20.73 7.20
N GLU A 765 16.69 -19.74 6.58
CA GLU A 765 17.04 -18.33 6.72
C GLU A 765 16.65 -17.74 8.08
N VAL A 766 15.45 -18.02 8.60
CA VAL A 766 15.03 -17.57 9.94
C VAL A 766 15.90 -18.20 11.03
N GLN A 767 16.20 -19.49 10.90
CA GLN A 767 17.08 -20.20 11.84
C GLN A 767 18.49 -19.57 11.86
N LYS A 768 19.07 -19.29 10.69
CA LYS A 768 20.39 -18.62 10.59
C LYS A 768 20.37 -17.19 11.09
N GLY A 769 19.31 -16.43 10.82
CA GLY A 769 19.14 -15.07 11.30
C GLY A 769 19.06 -15.00 12.83
N LEU A 770 18.38 -15.97 13.45
CA LEU A 770 18.31 -16.08 14.91
C LEU A 770 19.67 -16.43 15.54
N LEU A 771 20.45 -17.27 14.87
CA LEU A 771 21.75 -17.71 15.37
C LEU A 771 22.85 -16.64 15.17
N TYR A 772 22.91 -15.98 14.01
CA TYR A 772 24.04 -15.11 13.63
C TYR A 772 23.70 -13.61 13.53
N GLY A 773 22.43 -13.23 13.53
CA GLY A 773 21.98 -11.86 13.32
C GLY A 773 21.76 -11.48 11.85
N SER A 774 21.20 -10.28 11.61
CA SER A 774 20.71 -9.81 10.31
C SER A 774 21.81 -9.25 9.38
N ASN A 775 22.97 -8.85 9.92
CA ASN A 775 24.13 -8.40 9.16
C ASN A 775 25.04 -9.57 8.77
N GLN A 776 24.83 -10.13 7.58
CA GLN A 776 25.60 -11.25 7.03
C GLN A 776 26.86 -10.84 6.24
N SER A 777 27.22 -9.56 6.25
CA SER A 777 28.41 -8.99 5.61
C SER A 777 29.68 -9.28 6.42
N GLY A 778 30.10 -10.56 6.42
CA GLY A 778 31.34 -11.02 7.07
C GLY A 778 31.52 -12.54 7.17
N LEU A 779 30.74 -13.33 6.43
CA LEU A 779 30.58 -14.78 6.61
C LEU A 779 31.72 -15.65 6.06
N ASN A 780 32.96 -15.47 6.55
CA ASN A 780 34.01 -16.49 6.38
C ASN A 780 34.53 -17.09 7.70
N GLU A 781 34.14 -16.57 8.89
CA GLU A 781 34.66 -17.06 10.19
C GLU A 781 33.64 -17.11 11.35
N LEU A 782 32.33 -17.24 11.12
CA LEU A 782 31.37 -17.43 12.22
C LEU A 782 31.33 -18.90 12.66
N THR A 783 31.87 -19.20 13.84
CA THR A 783 31.80 -20.51 14.50
C THR A 783 30.75 -20.49 15.62
N MET A 784 30.14 -21.64 15.96
CA MET A 784 29.17 -21.73 17.07
C MET A 784 29.69 -21.17 18.40
N ALA A 785 31.01 -21.13 18.60
CA ALA A 785 31.65 -20.57 19.79
C ALA A 785 31.49 -19.05 19.94
N SER A 786 31.11 -18.34 18.86
CA SER A 786 30.91 -16.87 18.86
C SER A 786 29.48 -16.43 19.18
N VAL A 787 28.55 -17.37 19.36
CA VAL A 787 27.12 -17.10 19.56
C VAL A 787 26.78 -17.08 21.05
N THR A 788 25.92 -16.14 21.49
CA THR A 788 25.48 -16.06 22.88
C THR A 788 24.67 -17.30 23.29
N PRO A 789 24.74 -17.74 24.56
CA PRO A 789 23.95 -18.89 25.03
C PRO A 789 22.44 -18.74 24.82
N VAL A 790 21.92 -17.51 24.84
CA VAL A 790 20.50 -17.22 24.60
C VAL A 790 20.14 -17.42 23.12
N ARG A 791 20.97 -16.94 22.18
CA ARG A 791 20.77 -17.20 20.75
C ARG A 791 20.90 -18.69 20.42
N GLN A 792 21.84 -19.40 21.05
CA GLN A 792 21.97 -20.85 20.93
C GLN A 792 20.73 -21.58 21.47
N LEU A 793 20.23 -21.20 22.65
CA LEU A 793 19.01 -21.75 23.24
C LEU A 793 17.83 -21.64 22.27
N PHE A 794 17.52 -20.43 21.80
CA PHE A 794 16.38 -20.21 20.90
C PHE A 794 16.57 -20.86 19.52
N PHE A 795 17.81 -21.02 19.05
CA PHE A 795 18.10 -21.76 17.81
C PHE A 795 17.86 -23.27 17.98
N GLU A 796 18.32 -23.84 19.08
CA GLU A 796 18.20 -25.27 19.38
C GLU A 796 16.74 -25.70 19.53
N ILE A 797 15.97 -24.97 20.34
CA ILE A 797 14.55 -25.28 20.56
C ILE A 797 13.75 -25.10 19.25
N LEU A 798 14.09 -24.09 18.43
CA LEU A 798 13.42 -23.89 17.13
C LEU A 798 13.74 -25.01 16.14
N THR A 799 15.00 -25.43 16.09
CA THR A 799 15.44 -26.51 15.19
C THR A 799 14.81 -27.84 15.61
N PHE A 800 14.73 -28.11 16.91
CA PHE A 800 14.05 -29.29 17.46
C PHE A 800 12.56 -29.29 17.08
N PHE A 801 11.88 -28.16 17.29
CA PHE A 801 10.46 -28.00 16.97
C PHE A 801 10.18 -28.17 15.48
N ALA A 802 10.97 -27.51 14.63
CA ALA A 802 10.86 -27.60 13.17
C ALA A 802 11.02 -29.04 12.65
N LYS A 803 12.05 -29.74 13.14
CA LYS A 803 12.29 -31.14 12.78
C LYS A 803 11.11 -32.02 13.18
N THR A 804 10.60 -31.84 14.40
CA THR A 804 9.50 -32.64 14.92
C THR A 804 8.21 -32.39 14.15
N TYR A 805 7.94 -31.14 13.75
CA TYR A 805 6.81 -30.80 12.88
C TYR A 805 6.94 -31.43 11.47
N THR A 806 8.15 -31.48 10.91
CA THR A 806 8.40 -32.20 9.67
C THR A 806 8.16 -33.70 9.81
N ASP A 807 8.65 -34.31 10.88
CA ASP A 807 8.57 -35.76 11.12
C ASP A 807 7.13 -36.22 11.41
N VAL A 808 6.37 -35.44 12.19
CA VAL A 808 5.02 -35.79 12.62
C VAL A 808 3.95 -35.36 11.62
N PHE A 809 4.02 -34.14 11.10
CA PHE A 809 2.98 -33.55 10.25
C PHE A 809 3.33 -33.49 8.77
N GLY A 810 4.50 -34.00 8.36
CA GLY A 810 4.92 -33.97 6.96
C GLY A 810 5.12 -32.55 6.41
N LEU A 811 5.18 -31.54 7.28
CA LEU A 811 5.45 -30.14 6.94
C LEU A 811 6.94 -30.03 6.59
N LYS A 812 7.26 -30.42 5.36
CA LYS A 812 8.60 -30.33 4.78
C LYS A 812 8.80 -28.96 4.16
N GLU A 813 10.05 -28.50 4.18
CA GLU A 813 10.52 -27.46 3.27
C GLU A 813 10.46 -28.04 1.83
N GLY A 814 9.31 -27.88 1.18
CA GLY A 814 9.07 -28.34 -0.18
C GLY A 814 9.71 -27.40 -1.18
N LYS A 815 10.36 -27.96 -2.21
CA LYS A 815 10.66 -27.25 -3.47
C LYS A 815 9.36 -26.73 -4.07
N LEU A 816 9.02 -25.48 -3.78
CA LEU A 816 8.12 -24.68 -4.57
C LEU A 816 8.93 -24.10 -5.74
N GLU A 817 8.97 -24.85 -6.85
CA GLU A 817 9.12 -24.22 -8.15
C GLU A 817 7.95 -23.24 -8.32
N GLY A 818 8.21 -21.95 -8.13
CA GLY A 818 7.28 -20.88 -8.49
C GLY A 818 6.25 -20.46 -7.45
N ALA A 819 6.66 -19.94 -6.30
CA ALA A 819 5.88 -18.95 -5.52
C ALA A 819 6.82 -18.27 -4.49
N LEU A 820 7.21 -17.02 -4.74
CA LEU A 820 6.93 -15.88 -3.86
C LEU A 820 7.53 -16.00 -2.45
N THR A 821 8.67 -15.32 -2.30
CA THR A 821 9.09 -14.58 -1.11
C THR A 821 7.91 -14.21 -0.22
N SER A 822 7.82 -14.82 0.96
CA SER A 822 6.85 -14.46 2.00
C SER A 822 7.19 -13.10 2.60
N THR A 823 6.81 -12.05 1.87
CA THR A 823 6.48 -10.75 2.44
C THR A 823 4.96 -10.65 2.50
N SER A 824 4.46 -10.14 3.62
CA SER A 824 3.12 -9.56 3.75
C SER A 824 1.90 -10.47 3.54
N ILE A 825 1.46 -11.14 4.61
CA ILE A 825 0.04 -11.11 4.95
C ILE A 825 -0.05 -10.52 6.35
N LEU A 826 -0.15 -9.20 6.43
CA LEU A 826 -0.83 -8.41 7.46
C LEU A 826 -0.87 -6.95 6.94
N PRO A 827 -2.04 -6.31 6.83
CA PRO A 827 -2.18 -4.98 6.28
C PRO A 827 -1.53 -3.94 7.21
N SER A 828 -0.84 -2.97 6.61
CA SER A 828 -0.31 -1.77 7.27
C SER A 828 -1.37 -1.10 8.15
N MET A 829 -1.18 -1.11 9.47
CA MET A 829 -2.04 -0.38 10.41
C MET A 829 -1.28 0.80 11.03
N SER A 830 -1.25 1.90 10.30
CA SER A 830 -1.02 3.23 10.86
C SER A 830 -2.33 4.04 10.91
N SER A 831 -2.60 4.59 12.09
CA SER A 831 -3.65 5.57 12.42
C SER A 831 -5.12 5.11 12.35
N SER A 832 -5.62 4.64 13.50
CA SER A 832 -6.95 4.96 14.01
C SER A 832 -6.87 4.94 15.54
N LYS A 833 -7.83 5.57 16.23
CA LYS A 833 -7.91 5.66 17.71
C LYS A 833 -8.13 4.30 18.42
N GLU A 834 -7.90 3.17 17.75
CA GLU A 834 -7.87 1.80 18.30
C GLU A 834 -6.44 1.30 18.56
N SER A 835 -5.48 2.22 18.77
CA SER A 835 -4.05 1.89 18.73
C SER A 835 -3.56 0.95 19.83
N THR A 836 -4.27 0.85 20.96
CA THR A 836 -3.85 -0.05 22.05
C THR A 836 -4.38 -1.46 21.83
N ALA A 837 -5.67 -1.61 21.50
CA ALA A 837 -6.28 -2.92 21.29
C ALA A 837 -5.67 -3.67 20.10
N LEU A 838 -5.33 -2.97 19.03
CA LEU A 838 -4.88 -3.60 17.80
C LEU A 838 -3.36 -3.88 17.78
N ARG A 839 -2.55 -3.05 18.46
CA ARG A 839 -1.14 -3.38 18.76
C ARG A 839 -1.02 -4.56 19.72
N THR A 840 -2.00 -4.74 20.60
CA THR A 840 -2.03 -5.88 21.52
C THR A 840 -2.55 -7.15 20.87
N ARG A 841 -3.52 -7.06 19.93
CA ARG A 841 -3.85 -8.16 19.01
C ARG A 841 -2.63 -8.57 18.19
N PHE A 842 -1.77 -7.63 17.81
CA PHE A 842 -0.53 -7.89 17.06
C PHE A 842 0.59 -8.48 17.94
N ALA A 843 0.75 -7.97 19.17
CA ALA A 843 1.63 -8.57 20.17
C ALA A 843 1.15 -9.99 20.51
N ALA A 844 -0.15 -10.22 20.63
CA ALA A 844 -0.70 -11.54 20.86
C ALA A 844 -0.59 -12.48 19.65
N VAL A 845 -0.74 -11.96 18.41
CA VAL A 845 -0.39 -12.70 17.19
C VAL A 845 1.09 -13.07 17.19
N LEU A 846 2.01 -12.20 17.63
CA LEU A 846 3.43 -12.52 17.79
C LEU A 846 3.70 -13.52 18.94
N LEU A 847 2.92 -13.46 20.02
CA LEU A 847 3.00 -14.39 21.16
C LEU A 847 2.43 -15.77 20.82
N SER A 848 1.48 -15.85 19.89
CA SER A 848 0.89 -17.11 19.40
C SER A 848 1.57 -17.64 18.15
N ALA A 849 2.16 -16.76 17.33
CA ALA A 849 3.01 -17.06 16.16
C ALA A 849 4.49 -17.02 16.52
N ALA A 850 4.79 -17.43 17.76
CA ALA A 850 6.11 -17.55 18.32
C ALA A 850 6.98 -18.61 17.59
N ALA A 851 6.46 -19.18 16.51
CA ALA A 851 7.17 -19.91 15.50
C ALA A 851 7.09 -19.14 14.17
N LEU A 852 8.01 -18.18 13.91
CA LEU A 852 8.69 -17.92 12.62
C LEU A 852 8.10 -16.98 11.53
N SER A 853 8.42 -15.68 11.53
CA SER A 853 8.73 -14.97 10.25
C SER A 853 9.30 -13.54 10.40
N SER A 854 9.31 -12.93 11.59
CA SER A 854 9.81 -11.56 11.73
C SER A 854 11.33 -11.52 12.01
N LYS A 855 12.14 -11.28 10.97
CA LYS A 855 13.61 -11.11 11.07
C LYS A 855 14.06 -9.97 11.99
N THR A 856 13.29 -8.88 12.08
CA THR A 856 13.71 -7.66 12.77
C THR A 856 13.45 -7.71 14.28
N TYR A 857 12.26 -8.12 14.72
CA TYR A 857 11.90 -8.09 16.15
C TYR A 857 12.58 -9.17 17.01
N LEU A 858 12.83 -10.36 16.45
CA LEU A 858 13.53 -11.46 17.15
C LEU A 858 15.01 -11.13 17.37
N HIS A 859 15.61 -10.42 16.43
CA HIS A 859 16.99 -9.94 16.52
C HIS A 859 17.15 -8.93 17.66
N ASP A 860 16.33 -7.89 17.66
CA ASP A 860 16.38 -6.79 18.63
C ASP A 860 16.03 -7.27 20.06
N SER A 861 15.29 -8.38 20.19
CA SER A 861 14.97 -8.98 21.50
C SER A 861 16.11 -9.83 22.08
N LEU A 862 17.02 -10.32 21.24
CA LEU A 862 18.16 -11.19 21.60
C LEU A 862 19.48 -10.42 21.74
N GLU A 863 19.58 -9.21 21.19
CA GLU A 863 20.55 -8.20 21.63
C GLU A 863 20.19 -7.63 23.01
#